data_AF-A0A928D0I7-F1
#
_entry.id   AF-A0A928D0I7-F1
#
_cell.length_a   1.000
_cell.length_b   1.000
_cell.length_c   1.000
_cell.angle_alpha   90.00
_cell.angle_beta   90.00
_cell.angle_gamma   90.00
#
_symmetry.space_group_name_H-M   'P 1'
#
loop_
_entity.id
_entity.type
_entity.pdbx_description
1 polymer ?
#
loop_
_entity_poly.entity_id
_entity_poly.type
_entity_poly.pdbx_seq_one_letter_code
_entity_poly.pdbx_strand_id
1 'polypeptide(L)'
;MDIRLPSPPAKFRPSPFWSWNADLDPDELRRQIRLMHEAGLGGFFMHARGGLQTAYLSSQWIKCVEASLDEAGKLGMDAWLYDENGWPSGFGGGLVNNLGEKYQAKYLRYEIIDAADVSGKEKTLGFYSKNGDKFYGVELPADVSGTVMRCYYEVNPFYVDNLDSAVVAEFIRVTHKHYYDNIPGHILKYLRGIFTDEPQLSRNGVLWSFILDQAYFETYGCQLRPCLPQLLIDLPESNQTRIRFWKLCSELFSKAFMKQIRDWCIAHNWELTGHHVQEEYLCDQCSSNGSIMPQYRYYTLPGIDHLSRYAPFDLVSVQLFSVGQQYGLKQLLCENFAGSGWACNFSGMRWLYHPHLAHGINYLCQHLQSYSLRGKRKRDYPPSCFYHQPWWEDYKLLNDYFANVGKILAEGKIDVETVVIHPMSSMWKVFCGKYNLKNFASQKSLEKITAELDSRIICHHYADEIIVDECGTVKKDRFVIGKCSYRVIIIPQITNISQKIFNLLREFQHNGGIILRISETDRYGDFTVDGVPMSPDEREFLEKILTFSTESTAAEYVSGIIADRIVISENGVPCHSIKGTWRDIEISGFQGRFYFLINTNYRSGCNVRIKFPQAGLPVAIIDPINGKFYRPANIFNEENNTFLDYYFGAADSLMIFAGAAVPMEKLPLLERISSAPTTVFQLPEESWKIVKATENILTLDKCRYRIDKGNWKIADTVDIQNELLDLERCCDLELEYDFTIAENFDLHTPVDLVVEVPHNFQFSLNDHSFDIKHNGYLFDKAFERIKLPSCFRRGINTLNMKTRFEQDDETWQTIRKARIFESEYNKLTFKTEIESIYLCGDFAVTHNGSVTQLANNASRLNGSFTIDSRLFGKKVNCSELISNGLPFFAGKITLQNCFYLTGDEAKNIRFLSCLVSGSNSIKVRINGIDCGASFWEPFAVPVKDALHEGKNIIEIDLTISLRNMLGPHHLLEGESFGVGTFSFNRRQTLMHRLPPDNTSAFCMLDFGIKELKFVK
;
A
#
# COMPACT_ATOMS: atom_id res chain seq x y z
N MET A 1 12.90 -32.58 21.48
CA MET A 1 11.80 -32.24 20.54
C MET A 1 11.96 -30.78 20.25
N ASP A 2 12.34 -30.45 19.01
CA ASP A 2 12.52 -29.07 18.57
C ASP A 2 11.15 -28.58 18.06
N ILE A 3 10.41 -27.85 18.91
CA ILE A 3 9.10 -27.31 18.54
C ILE A 3 9.34 -26.08 17.68
N ARG A 4 8.92 -26.12 16.42
CA ARG A 4 9.15 -25.06 15.45
C ARG A 4 7.97 -24.95 14.49
N LEU A 5 7.68 -23.74 14.01
CA LEU A 5 6.78 -23.56 12.89
C LEU A 5 7.37 -24.22 11.63
N PRO A 6 6.60 -25.04 10.90
CA PRO A 6 7.04 -25.54 9.61
C PRO A 6 7.11 -24.38 8.62
N SER A 7 8.15 -24.36 7.78
CA SER A 7 8.32 -23.34 6.75
C SER A 7 7.05 -23.17 5.90
N PRO A 8 6.68 -21.92 5.56
CA PRO A 8 5.46 -21.65 4.82
C PRO A 8 5.66 -22.06 3.34
N PRO A 9 4.74 -22.84 2.75
CA PRO A 9 4.73 -23.07 1.30
C PRO A 9 4.46 -21.78 0.52
N ALA A 10 4.74 -21.79 -0.79
CA ALA A 10 4.62 -20.65 -1.70
C ALA A 10 3.27 -19.90 -1.57
N LYS A 11 2.16 -20.64 -1.48
CA LYS A 11 0.82 -20.04 -1.36
C LYS A 11 0.60 -19.09 -0.19
N PHE A 12 1.40 -19.16 0.89
CA PHE A 12 1.31 -18.24 2.03
C PHE A 12 2.39 -17.16 2.04
N ARG A 13 3.30 -17.19 1.05
CA ARG A 13 4.32 -16.17 0.91
C ARG A 13 3.76 -14.98 0.13
N PRO A 14 4.31 -13.78 0.33
CA PRO A 14 3.90 -12.60 -0.43
C PRO A 14 4.04 -12.80 -1.94
N SER A 15 3.16 -12.16 -2.70
CA SER A 15 3.24 -12.05 -4.16
C SER A 15 3.16 -10.57 -4.54
N PRO A 16 4.24 -9.96 -5.04
CA PRO A 16 4.27 -8.54 -5.36
C PRO A 16 3.62 -8.27 -6.71
N PHE A 17 3.23 -7.01 -6.94
CA PHE A 17 3.08 -6.52 -8.29
C PHE A 17 4.44 -6.50 -8.97
N TRP A 18 4.55 -7.14 -10.13
CA TRP A 18 5.72 -7.10 -10.97
C TRP A 18 5.42 -6.27 -12.21
N SER A 19 5.82 -5.00 -12.16
CA SER A 19 5.53 -3.99 -13.15
C SER A 19 6.34 -4.23 -14.42
N TRP A 20 5.69 -4.81 -15.41
CA TRP A 20 6.17 -4.94 -16.78
C TRP A 20 6.06 -3.59 -17.46
N ASN A 21 7.18 -2.89 -17.49
CA ASN A 21 7.24 -1.48 -17.82
C ASN A 21 8.38 -1.16 -18.79
N ALA A 22 8.85 -2.08 -19.63
CA ALA A 22 9.87 -1.75 -20.65
C ALA A 22 9.68 -2.61 -21.90
N ASP A 23 10.73 -2.74 -22.72
CA ASP A 23 10.81 -3.82 -23.71
C ASP A 23 11.17 -5.12 -23.00
N LEU A 24 10.25 -6.09 -23.06
CA LEU A 24 10.30 -7.30 -22.26
C LEU A 24 11.10 -8.39 -22.96
N ASP A 25 12.10 -8.91 -22.24
CA ASP A 25 12.94 -10.03 -22.67
C ASP A 25 12.61 -11.29 -21.83
N PRO A 26 12.13 -12.38 -22.45
CA PRO A 26 11.88 -13.66 -21.77
C PRO A 26 13.00 -14.15 -20.85
N ASP A 27 14.27 -13.98 -21.21
CA ASP A 27 15.38 -14.47 -20.39
C ASP A 27 15.62 -13.59 -19.16
N GLU A 28 15.44 -12.28 -19.30
CA GLU A 28 15.48 -11.36 -18.16
C GLU A 28 14.29 -11.60 -17.21
N LEU A 29 13.10 -11.85 -17.76
CA LEU A 29 11.92 -12.22 -16.97
C LEU A 29 12.19 -13.47 -16.11
N ARG A 30 12.80 -14.51 -16.69
CA ARG A 30 13.20 -15.72 -15.94
C ARG A 30 14.23 -15.44 -14.86
N ARG A 31 15.24 -14.62 -15.15
CA ARG A 31 16.25 -14.20 -14.17
C ARG A 31 15.60 -13.47 -12.98
N GLN A 32 14.70 -12.54 -13.27
CA GLN A 32 13.96 -11.77 -12.28
C GLN A 32 13.08 -12.67 -11.39
N ILE A 33 12.41 -13.67 -11.97
CA ILE A 33 11.64 -14.67 -11.22
C ILE A 33 12.50 -15.49 -10.26
N ARG A 34 13.69 -15.93 -10.69
CA ARG A 34 14.64 -16.65 -9.81
C ARG A 34 15.08 -15.77 -8.63
N LEU A 35 15.34 -14.49 -8.87
CA LEU A 35 15.67 -13.55 -7.79
C LEU A 35 14.51 -13.39 -6.81
N MET A 36 13.27 -13.29 -7.29
CA MET A 36 12.09 -13.23 -6.41
C MET A 36 11.99 -14.47 -5.51
N HIS A 37 12.20 -15.66 -6.08
CA HIS A 37 12.21 -16.92 -5.34
C HIS A 37 13.30 -16.94 -4.26
N GLU A 38 14.53 -16.53 -4.59
CA GLU A 38 15.65 -16.42 -3.66
C GLU A 38 15.36 -15.45 -2.51
N ALA A 39 14.64 -14.36 -2.78
CA ALA A 39 14.18 -13.40 -1.77
C ALA A 39 12.96 -13.87 -0.96
N GLY A 40 12.52 -15.12 -1.12
CA GLY A 40 11.42 -15.70 -0.34
C GLY A 40 10.02 -15.24 -0.76
N LEU A 41 9.82 -14.86 -2.02
CA LEU A 41 8.49 -14.56 -2.54
C LEU A 41 7.81 -15.85 -3.01
N GLY A 42 6.48 -15.90 -2.88
CA GLY A 42 5.67 -17.07 -3.23
C GLY A 42 5.19 -17.07 -4.67
N GLY A 43 5.16 -15.89 -5.29
CA GLY A 43 4.52 -15.66 -6.57
C GLY A 43 4.74 -14.24 -7.05
N PHE A 44 3.98 -13.83 -8.05
CA PHE A 44 4.00 -12.47 -8.62
C PHE A 44 2.77 -12.22 -9.50
N PHE A 45 2.40 -10.95 -9.62
CA PHE A 45 1.36 -10.45 -10.53
C PHE A 45 2.01 -9.76 -11.73
N MET A 46 1.80 -10.28 -12.94
CA MET A 46 2.37 -9.73 -14.19
C MET A 46 1.65 -8.44 -14.60
N HIS A 47 2.05 -7.31 -14.04
CA HIS A 47 1.33 -6.03 -14.08
C HIS A 47 1.83 -5.15 -15.25
N ALA A 48 1.02 -5.00 -16.30
CA ALA A 48 1.29 -4.05 -17.38
C ALA A 48 1.26 -2.61 -16.87
N ARG A 49 2.36 -1.87 -17.01
CA ARG A 49 2.50 -0.54 -16.37
C ARG A 49 3.18 0.49 -17.26
N GLY A 50 2.95 1.77 -16.95
CA GLY A 50 3.50 2.90 -17.70
C GLY A 50 5.00 2.77 -17.96
N GLY A 51 5.39 2.94 -19.22
CA GLY A 51 6.73 2.65 -19.70
C GLY A 51 6.86 1.35 -20.51
N LEU A 52 5.83 0.51 -20.52
CA LEU A 52 5.74 -0.71 -21.33
C LEU A 52 5.91 -0.40 -22.83
N GLN A 53 6.90 -1.03 -23.46
CA GLN A 53 7.16 -0.91 -24.91
C GLN A 53 6.66 -2.16 -25.67
N THR A 54 6.66 -3.33 -25.02
CA THR A 54 6.04 -4.53 -25.59
C THR A 54 4.52 -4.37 -25.61
N ALA A 55 3.93 -4.34 -26.81
CA ALA A 55 2.49 -4.12 -26.97
C ALA A 55 1.64 -5.14 -26.18
N TYR A 56 0.68 -4.64 -25.38
CA TYR A 56 -0.22 -5.43 -24.55
C TYR A 56 -1.03 -6.44 -25.38
N LEU A 57 -1.16 -7.68 -24.89
CA LEU A 57 -1.83 -8.81 -25.55
C LEU A 57 -1.27 -9.24 -26.92
N SER A 58 -0.15 -8.65 -27.38
CA SER A 58 0.53 -9.06 -28.61
C SER A 58 1.13 -10.46 -28.52
N SER A 59 1.56 -11.03 -29.65
CA SER A 59 2.26 -12.32 -29.64
C SER A 59 3.57 -12.29 -28.84
N GLN A 60 4.28 -11.15 -28.81
CA GLN A 60 5.47 -10.99 -27.98
C GLN A 60 5.12 -10.95 -26.48
N TRP A 61 4.02 -10.29 -26.13
CA TRP A 61 3.49 -10.31 -24.76
C TRP A 61 3.15 -11.73 -24.31
N ILE A 62 2.45 -12.51 -25.13
CA ILE A 62 2.10 -13.90 -24.81
C ILE A 62 3.36 -14.76 -24.61
N LYS A 63 4.40 -14.60 -25.43
CA LYS A 63 5.69 -15.27 -25.22
C LYS A 63 6.35 -14.94 -23.87
N CYS A 64 6.25 -13.68 -23.44
CA CYS A 64 6.74 -13.25 -22.14
C CYS A 64 5.96 -13.92 -21.00
N VAL A 65 4.62 -13.97 -21.12
CA VAL A 65 3.76 -14.68 -20.16
C VAL A 65 4.11 -16.17 -20.11
N GLU A 66 4.24 -16.84 -21.26
CA GLU A 66 4.65 -18.25 -21.32
C GLU A 66 5.98 -18.50 -20.63
N ALA A 67 6.97 -17.63 -20.85
CA ALA A 67 8.27 -17.75 -20.22
C ALA A 67 8.20 -17.62 -18.70
N SER A 68 7.38 -16.68 -18.21
CA SER A 68 7.15 -16.48 -16.79
C SER A 68 6.41 -17.65 -16.13
N LEU A 69 5.37 -18.17 -16.78
CA LEU A 69 4.61 -19.33 -16.30
C LEU A 69 5.47 -20.60 -16.24
N ASP A 70 6.27 -20.85 -17.29
CA ASP A 70 7.19 -21.99 -17.33
C ASP A 70 8.24 -21.92 -16.20
N GLU A 71 8.81 -20.73 -15.94
CA GLU A 71 9.79 -20.56 -14.85
C GLU A 71 9.15 -20.68 -13.47
N ALA A 72 7.97 -20.10 -13.27
CA ALA A 72 7.21 -20.23 -12.03
C ALA A 72 6.88 -21.70 -11.75
N GLY A 73 6.49 -22.46 -12.78
CA GLY A 73 6.25 -23.90 -12.69
C GLY A 73 7.47 -24.71 -12.26
N LYS A 74 8.69 -24.34 -12.68
CA LYS A 74 9.95 -24.98 -12.26
C LYS A 74 10.30 -24.70 -10.81
N LEU A 75 9.96 -23.51 -10.31
CA LEU A 75 10.27 -23.06 -8.95
C LEU A 75 9.14 -23.34 -7.95
N GLY A 76 7.94 -23.71 -8.42
CA GLY A 76 6.76 -23.88 -7.58
C GLY A 76 6.22 -22.55 -7.05
N MET A 77 6.31 -21.50 -7.85
CA MET A 77 5.78 -20.17 -7.53
C MET A 77 4.38 -19.96 -8.14
N ASP A 78 3.57 -19.12 -7.49
CA ASP A 78 2.25 -18.74 -7.95
C ASP A 78 2.34 -17.57 -8.95
N ALA A 79 2.16 -17.85 -10.23
CA ALA A 79 2.08 -16.82 -11.25
C ALA A 79 0.62 -16.37 -11.45
N TRP A 80 0.41 -15.06 -11.53
CA TRP A 80 -0.89 -14.44 -11.73
C TRP A 80 -0.87 -13.48 -12.91
N LEU A 81 -1.93 -13.53 -13.71
CA LEU A 81 -2.19 -12.53 -14.73
C LEU A 81 -2.77 -11.26 -14.09
N TYR A 82 -2.54 -10.13 -14.75
CA TYR A 82 -3.20 -8.87 -14.47
C TYR A 82 -4.11 -8.54 -15.66
N ASP A 83 -5.39 -8.25 -15.41
CA ASP A 83 -6.43 -8.20 -16.44
C ASP A 83 -6.54 -6.87 -17.18
N GLU A 84 -5.58 -5.95 -17.00
CA GLU A 84 -5.63 -4.60 -17.57
C GLU A 84 -4.25 -4.13 -18.09
N ASN A 85 -4.24 -3.03 -18.85
CA ASN A 85 -3.03 -2.26 -19.18
C ASN A 85 -3.06 -0.93 -18.44
N GLY A 86 -2.22 -0.78 -17.40
CA GLY A 86 -2.42 0.23 -16.37
C GLY A 86 -3.63 -0.11 -15.50
N TRP A 87 -4.26 0.89 -14.89
CA TRP A 87 -5.44 0.73 -14.03
C TRP A 87 -6.44 1.87 -14.31
N PRO A 88 -7.75 1.70 -14.01
CA PRO A 88 -8.40 0.55 -13.34
C PRO A 88 -8.95 -0.53 -14.28
N SER A 89 -9.18 -1.75 -13.81
CA SER A 89 -9.70 -2.88 -14.58
C SER A 89 -11.10 -2.64 -15.15
N GLY A 90 -11.39 -3.28 -16.29
CA GLY A 90 -12.72 -3.36 -16.91
C GLY A 90 -12.75 -2.90 -18.38
N PHE A 91 -11.71 -2.23 -18.88
CA PHE A 91 -11.73 -1.63 -20.21
C PHE A 91 -10.72 -2.25 -21.20
N GLY A 92 -9.81 -3.11 -20.73
CA GLY A 92 -8.97 -3.99 -21.54
C GLY A 92 -8.03 -3.23 -22.46
N GLY A 93 -7.34 -2.21 -21.95
CA GLY A 93 -6.41 -1.35 -22.67
C GLY A 93 -7.08 -0.35 -23.62
N GLY A 94 -8.41 -0.27 -23.61
CA GLY A 94 -9.22 0.56 -24.50
C GLY A 94 -10.13 -0.25 -25.42
N LEU A 95 -9.98 -1.59 -25.44
CA LEU A 95 -10.68 -2.45 -26.39
C LEU A 95 -12.20 -2.46 -26.19
N VAL A 96 -12.68 -2.27 -24.96
CA VAL A 96 -14.11 -2.33 -24.63
C VAL A 96 -14.80 -0.97 -24.87
N ASN A 97 -14.28 0.10 -24.26
CA ASN A 97 -14.89 1.44 -24.35
C ASN A 97 -14.81 2.05 -25.77
N ASN A 98 -13.90 1.58 -26.63
CA ASN A 98 -13.84 1.97 -28.04
C ASN A 98 -14.99 1.39 -28.90
N LEU A 99 -15.79 0.45 -28.37
CA LEU A 99 -16.97 -0.09 -29.08
C LEU A 99 -18.16 0.88 -29.12
N GLY A 100 -18.06 2.02 -28.43
CA GLY A 100 -19.01 3.12 -28.52
C GLY A 100 -19.84 3.34 -27.25
N GLU A 101 -20.76 4.30 -27.32
CA GLU A 101 -21.46 4.89 -26.16
C GLU A 101 -22.17 3.87 -25.26
N LYS A 102 -22.66 2.75 -25.83
CA LYS A 102 -23.24 1.65 -25.02
C LYS A 102 -22.25 1.16 -23.95
N TYR A 103 -21.00 0.96 -24.32
CA TYR A 103 -19.95 0.36 -23.49
C TYR A 103 -19.28 1.37 -22.55
N GLN A 104 -19.43 2.66 -22.82
CA GLN A 104 -18.75 3.74 -22.11
C GLN A 104 -19.45 4.08 -20.79
N ALA A 105 -18.70 4.50 -19.78
CA ALA A 105 -19.25 4.96 -18.50
C ALA A 105 -20.13 6.22 -18.70
N LYS A 106 -21.19 6.35 -17.90
CA LYS A 106 -22.16 7.46 -18.01
C LYS A 106 -22.50 8.03 -16.63
N TYR A 107 -22.77 9.32 -16.58
CA TYR A 107 -23.11 10.02 -15.34
C TYR A 107 -24.43 10.76 -15.46
N LEU A 108 -25.27 10.69 -14.44
CA LEU A 108 -26.50 11.46 -14.33
C LEU A 108 -26.19 12.91 -13.96
N ARG A 109 -26.80 13.85 -14.68
CA ARG A 109 -26.68 15.30 -14.49
C ARG A 109 -28.03 15.98 -14.55
N TYR A 110 -28.08 17.21 -14.05
CA TYR A 110 -29.21 18.10 -14.27
C TYR A 110 -28.76 19.51 -14.59
N GLU A 111 -29.63 20.24 -15.30
CA GLU A 111 -29.55 21.67 -15.49
C GLU A 111 -30.94 22.31 -15.33
N ILE A 112 -30.98 23.59 -14.98
CA ILE A 112 -32.21 24.40 -15.03
C ILE A 112 -32.14 25.24 -16.29
N ILE A 113 -33.10 25.08 -17.19
CA ILE A 113 -33.16 25.76 -18.49
C ILE A 113 -34.53 26.38 -18.72
N ASP A 114 -34.61 27.32 -19.67
CA ASP A 114 -35.90 27.78 -20.18
C ASP A 114 -36.53 26.69 -21.07
N ALA A 115 -37.84 26.51 -20.97
CA ALA A 115 -38.62 25.62 -21.82
C ALA A 115 -38.47 25.96 -23.31
N ALA A 116 -38.17 27.21 -23.66
CA ALA A 116 -37.87 27.63 -25.02
C ALA A 116 -36.53 27.04 -25.56
N ASP A 117 -35.61 26.67 -24.67
CA ASP A 117 -34.25 26.23 -25.00
C ASP A 117 -34.09 24.70 -25.06
N VAL A 118 -35.20 23.94 -25.13
CA VAL A 118 -35.18 22.47 -25.13
C VAL A 118 -34.74 21.85 -26.46
N SER A 119 -34.78 22.61 -27.56
CA SER A 119 -34.39 22.12 -28.89
C SER A 119 -32.91 21.75 -28.94
N GLY A 120 -32.57 20.61 -29.55
CA GLY A 120 -31.18 20.15 -29.69
C GLY A 120 -30.54 19.59 -28.40
N LYS A 121 -31.32 19.43 -27.33
CA LYS A 121 -30.85 18.88 -26.06
C LYS A 121 -30.76 17.35 -26.10
N GLU A 122 -29.72 16.81 -26.74
CA GLU A 122 -29.42 15.36 -26.83
C GLU A 122 -29.21 14.70 -25.46
N LYS A 123 -29.34 13.37 -25.36
CA LYS A 123 -29.08 12.61 -24.11
C LYS A 123 -30.00 12.97 -22.93
N THR A 124 -31.15 13.56 -23.23
CA THR A 124 -32.18 13.89 -22.22
C THR A 124 -32.83 12.62 -21.68
N LEU A 125 -32.91 12.52 -20.36
CA LEU A 125 -33.59 11.44 -19.64
C LEU A 125 -35.01 11.84 -19.23
N GLY A 126 -35.22 13.13 -18.93
CA GLY A 126 -36.53 13.65 -18.58
C GLY A 126 -36.54 15.14 -18.26
N PHE A 127 -37.72 15.74 -18.43
CA PHE A 127 -38.03 17.09 -18.00
C PHE A 127 -38.94 17.07 -16.77
N TYR A 128 -38.71 18.03 -15.88
CA TYR A 128 -39.43 18.19 -14.63
C TYR A 128 -39.75 19.66 -14.39
N SER A 129 -40.65 19.94 -13.46
CA SER A 129 -40.77 21.27 -12.87
C SER A 129 -39.41 21.78 -12.40
N LYS A 130 -39.21 23.10 -12.31
CA LYS A 130 -37.96 23.70 -11.82
C LYS A 130 -37.47 23.08 -10.50
N ASN A 131 -38.40 22.70 -9.62
CA ASN A 131 -38.10 22.13 -8.31
C ASN A 131 -37.96 20.60 -8.33
N GLY A 132 -38.21 19.93 -9.46
CA GLY A 132 -38.06 18.48 -9.61
C GLY A 132 -39.22 17.64 -9.07
N ASP A 133 -40.30 18.25 -8.58
CA ASP A 133 -41.44 17.57 -7.95
C ASP A 133 -42.50 17.02 -8.94
N LYS A 134 -42.47 17.47 -10.20
CA LYS A 134 -43.40 17.02 -11.25
C LYS A 134 -42.62 16.57 -12.48
N PHE A 135 -42.83 15.33 -12.90
CA PHE A 135 -42.29 14.79 -14.16
C PHE A 135 -43.20 15.17 -15.34
N TYR A 136 -42.62 15.71 -16.41
CA TYR A 136 -43.33 16.09 -17.64
C TYR A 136 -43.21 15.05 -18.75
N GLY A 137 -42.12 14.29 -18.80
CA GLY A 137 -41.84 13.34 -19.87
C GLY A 137 -40.38 13.38 -20.34
N VAL A 138 -40.03 12.51 -21.27
CA VAL A 138 -38.72 12.54 -21.97
C VAL A 138 -38.66 13.70 -22.97
N GLU A 139 -39.82 14.02 -23.56
CA GLU A 139 -40.05 15.23 -24.33
C GLU A 139 -40.83 16.22 -23.48
N LEU A 140 -40.55 17.52 -23.64
CA LEU A 140 -41.27 18.56 -22.93
C LEU A 140 -42.62 18.82 -23.62
N PRO A 141 -43.77 18.71 -22.93
CA PRO A 141 -45.07 19.06 -23.49
C PRO A 141 -45.12 20.52 -23.96
N ALA A 142 -45.76 20.77 -25.11
CA ALA A 142 -45.78 22.09 -25.75
C ALA A 142 -46.48 23.19 -24.94
N ASP A 143 -47.31 22.83 -23.97
CA ASP A 143 -48.01 23.73 -23.06
C ASP A 143 -47.17 24.15 -21.84
N VAL A 144 -46.00 23.53 -21.62
CA VAL A 144 -45.09 23.89 -20.53
C VAL A 144 -44.22 25.08 -20.94
N SER A 145 -44.21 26.13 -20.13
CA SER A 145 -43.43 27.36 -20.34
C SER A 145 -42.66 27.77 -19.09
N GLY A 146 -41.66 28.66 -19.26
CA GLY A 146 -40.80 29.12 -18.17
C GLY A 146 -39.66 28.15 -17.87
N THR A 147 -39.14 28.18 -16.64
CA THR A 147 -37.95 27.37 -16.29
C THR A 147 -38.32 25.94 -15.87
N VAL A 148 -37.61 24.98 -16.43
CA VAL A 148 -37.77 23.54 -16.18
C VAL A 148 -36.44 22.94 -15.73
N MET A 149 -36.50 21.85 -14.97
CA MET A 149 -35.33 21.03 -14.71
C MET A 149 -35.22 19.97 -15.81
N ARG A 150 -34.04 19.83 -16.39
CA ARG A 150 -33.71 18.76 -17.33
C ARG A 150 -32.71 17.82 -16.69
N CYS A 151 -33.06 16.55 -16.57
CA CYS A 151 -32.09 15.50 -16.26
C CYS A 151 -31.56 14.89 -17.57
N TYR A 152 -30.25 14.69 -17.66
CA TYR A 152 -29.56 14.15 -18.83
C TYR A 152 -28.36 13.30 -18.37
N TYR A 153 -27.70 12.63 -19.31
CA TYR A 153 -26.45 11.94 -19.01
C TYR A 153 -25.26 12.48 -19.80
N GLU A 154 -24.11 12.51 -19.13
CA GLU A 154 -22.79 12.72 -19.73
C GLU A 154 -22.10 11.38 -19.97
N VAL A 155 -21.25 11.32 -20.99
CA VAL A 155 -20.50 10.12 -21.34
C VAL A 155 -19.02 10.34 -21.01
N ASN A 156 -18.42 9.39 -20.31
CA ASN A 156 -16.98 9.29 -20.16
C ASN A 156 -16.45 8.22 -21.14
N PRO A 157 -15.82 8.63 -22.26
CA PRO A 157 -15.35 7.68 -23.27
C PRO A 157 -14.09 6.92 -22.85
N PHE A 158 -13.47 7.25 -21.72
CA PHE A 158 -12.21 6.68 -21.25
C PHE A 158 -12.38 5.53 -20.25
N TYR A 159 -13.62 5.17 -19.92
CA TYR A 159 -13.91 4.05 -19.03
C TYR A 159 -15.24 3.37 -19.41
N VAL A 160 -15.60 2.29 -18.71
CA VAL A 160 -16.69 1.39 -19.10
C VAL A 160 -17.90 1.42 -18.15
N ASP A 161 -19.06 1.01 -18.68
CA ASP A 161 -20.30 0.82 -17.92
C ASP A 161 -20.32 -0.56 -17.21
N ASN A 162 -19.72 -0.62 -16.02
CA ASN A 162 -19.59 -1.86 -15.24
C ASN A 162 -20.91 -2.39 -14.64
N LEU A 163 -22.04 -1.70 -14.84
CA LEU A 163 -23.35 -2.23 -14.44
C LEU A 163 -23.94 -3.19 -15.49
N ASP A 164 -23.58 -3.02 -16.77
CA ASP A 164 -24.10 -3.85 -17.85
C ASP A 164 -23.26 -5.13 -18.00
N SER A 165 -23.88 -6.28 -17.67
CA SER A 165 -23.26 -7.60 -17.80
C SER A 165 -22.77 -7.93 -19.23
N ALA A 166 -23.31 -7.30 -20.27
CA ALA A 166 -22.84 -7.47 -21.64
C ALA A 166 -21.53 -6.71 -21.90
N VAL A 167 -21.29 -5.60 -21.20
CA VAL A 167 -20.03 -4.84 -21.26
C VAL A 167 -18.93 -5.62 -20.55
N VAL A 168 -19.22 -6.18 -19.38
CA VAL A 168 -18.27 -7.04 -18.65
C VAL A 168 -17.97 -8.33 -19.41
N ALA A 169 -18.96 -8.94 -20.07
CA ALA A 169 -18.73 -10.11 -20.91
C ALA A 169 -17.73 -9.83 -22.04
N GLU A 170 -17.76 -8.61 -22.60
CA GLU A 170 -16.80 -8.18 -23.60
C GLU A 170 -15.41 -7.95 -23.01
N PHE A 171 -15.31 -7.41 -21.79
CA PHE A 171 -14.05 -7.33 -21.05
C PHE A 171 -13.42 -8.72 -20.86
N ILE A 172 -14.19 -9.70 -20.37
CA ILE A 172 -13.75 -11.10 -20.23
C ILE A 172 -13.30 -11.67 -21.58
N ARG A 173 -14.00 -11.36 -22.67
CA ARG A 173 -13.67 -11.84 -24.02
C ARG A 173 -12.31 -11.33 -24.49
N VAL A 174 -12.02 -10.03 -24.31
CA VAL A 174 -10.80 -9.41 -24.82
C VAL A 174 -9.57 -9.64 -23.93
N THR A 175 -9.75 -9.96 -22.65
CA THR A 175 -8.65 -10.20 -21.71
C THR A 175 -8.53 -11.67 -21.32
N HIS A 176 -9.43 -12.14 -20.46
CA HIS A 176 -9.40 -13.47 -19.84
C HIS A 176 -9.41 -14.60 -20.87
N LYS A 177 -10.37 -14.55 -21.80
CA LYS A 177 -10.49 -15.53 -22.87
C LYS A 177 -9.30 -15.48 -23.83
N HIS A 178 -8.79 -14.29 -24.12
CA HIS A 178 -7.60 -14.12 -24.97
C HIS A 178 -6.39 -14.87 -24.38
N TYR A 179 -6.12 -14.73 -23.08
CA TYR A 179 -5.06 -15.49 -22.43
C TYR A 179 -5.30 -17.00 -22.47
N TYR A 180 -6.53 -17.43 -22.15
CA TYR A 180 -6.88 -18.85 -22.15
C TYR A 180 -6.71 -19.51 -23.52
N ASP A 181 -7.12 -18.83 -24.59
CA ASP A 181 -7.06 -19.35 -25.96
C ASP A 181 -5.63 -19.37 -26.53
N ASN A 182 -4.77 -18.42 -26.13
CA ASN A 182 -3.47 -18.20 -26.77
C ASN A 182 -2.28 -18.79 -26.00
N ILE A 183 -2.44 -19.15 -24.72
CA ILE A 183 -1.37 -19.80 -23.94
C ILE A 183 -1.50 -21.33 -24.08
N PRO A 184 -0.43 -22.06 -24.45
CA PRO A 184 -0.46 -23.52 -24.54
C PRO A 184 -0.88 -24.19 -23.23
N GLY A 185 -1.83 -25.14 -23.28
CA GLY A 185 -2.42 -25.76 -22.08
C GLY A 185 -1.41 -26.42 -21.11
N HIS A 186 -0.27 -26.91 -21.61
CA HIS A 186 0.78 -27.49 -20.75
C HIS A 186 1.56 -26.43 -19.94
N ILE A 187 1.54 -25.17 -20.37
CA ILE A 187 2.07 -24.01 -19.65
C ILE A 187 0.98 -23.38 -18.79
N LEU A 188 -0.25 -23.28 -19.33
CA LEU A 188 -1.39 -22.65 -18.67
C LEU A 188 -1.71 -23.25 -17.29
N LYS A 189 -1.42 -24.54 -17.07
CA LYS A 189 -1.58 -25.19 -15.76
C LYS A 189 -0.76 -24.58 -14.62
N TYR A 190 0.28 -23.79 -14.93
CA TYR A 190 1.11 -23.09 -13.94
C TYR A 190 0.56 -21.71 -13.56
N LEU A 191 -0.48 -21.25 -14.25
CA LEU A 191 -1.20 -20.03 -13.89
C LEU A 191 -2.13 -20.33 -12.71
N ARG A 192 -2.03 -19.52 -11.64
CA ARG A 192 -2.93 -19.62 -10.49
C ARG A 192 -4.27 -18.94 -10.74
N GLY A 193 -4.25 -17.77 -11.37
CA GLY A 193 -5.45 -17.00 -11.62
C GLY A 193 -5.19 -15.59 -12.11
N ILE A 194 -6.14 -14.69 -11.84
CA ILE A 194 -6.10 -13.31 -12.30
C ILE A 194 -6.30 -12.31 -11.15
N PHE A 195 -5.63 -11.17 -11.27
CA PHE A 195 -5.80 -9.99 -10.44
C PHE A 195 -6.65 -8.96 -11.19
N THR A 196 -7.70 -8.44 -10.55
CA THR A 196 -8.50 -7.30 -11.02
C THR A 196 -8.28 -6.10 -10.10
N ASP A 197 -8.04 -4.92 -10.65
CA ASP A 197 -7.50 -3.78 -9.93
C ASP A 197 -8.42 -2.56 -10.02
N GLU A 198 -8.86 -2.05 -8.88
CA GLU A 198 -9.66 -0.83 -8.77
C GLU A 198 -10.92 -0.72 -9.68
N PRO A 199 -11.69 -1.79 -9.99
CA PRO A 199 -12.90 -1.64 -10.79
C PRO A 199 -13.90 -0.73 -10.08
N GLN A 200 -14.57 0.12 -10.85
CA GLN A 200 -15.35 1.24 -10.30
C GLN A 200 -16.65 1.50 -11.06
N LEU A 201 -17.60 2.16 -10.38
CA LEU A 201 -18.85 2.68 -10.95
C LEU A 201 -18.71 4.14 -11.39
N SER A 202 -18.57 5.06 -10.43
CA SER A 202 -18.43 6.49 -10.72
C SER A 202 -17.50 7.18 -9.73
N ARG A 203 -16.55 7.95 -10.27
CA ARG A 203 -15.73 8.93 -9.54
C ARG A 203 -16.12 10.38 -9.85
N ASN A 204 -17.32 10.58 -10.43
CA ASN A 204 -17.84 11.89 -10.80
C ASN A 204 -19.35 12.00 -10.55
N GLY A 205 -19.76 11.78 -9.29
CA GLY A 205 -21.14 11.95 -8.84
C GLY A 205 -22.04 10.75 -9.19
N VAL A 206 -23.35 11.00 -9.35
CA VAL A 206 -24.35 9.94 -9.59
C VAL A 206 -24.15 9.29 -10.97
N LEU A 207 -24.09 7.97 -11.01
CA LEU A 207 -23.90 7.18 -12.22
C LEU A 207 -25.20 7.08 -13.05
N TRP A 208 -25.08 6.74 -14.34
CA TRP A 208 -26.19 6.32 -15.18
C TRP A 208 -25.80 5.07 -15.99
N SER A 209 -26.78 4.24 -16.32
CA SER A 209 -26.64 3.13 -17.27
C SER A 209 -27.97 2.89 -17.97
N PHE A 210 -27.94 2.40 -19.21
CA PHE A 210 -29.14 2.16 -20.01
C PHE A 210 -29.98 0.99 -19.48
N ILE A 211 -29.45 0.16 -18.58
CA ILE A 211 -30.19 -0.94 -17.97
C ILE A 211 -31.01 -0.51 -16.74
N LEU A 212 -30.75 0.67 -16.17
CA LEU A 212 -31.28 1.05 -14.86
C LEU A 212 -32.81 1.18 -14.83
N ASP A 213 -33.42 1.72 -15.88
CA ASP A 213 -34.87 1.89 -15.93
C ASP A 213 -35.60 0.54 -15.79
N GLN A 214 -35.16 -0.44 -16.58
CA GLN A 214 -35.75 -1.78 -16.57
C GLN A 214 -35.46 -2.50 -15.26
N ALA A 215 -34.20 -2.49 -14.80
CA ALA A 215 -33.80 -3.17 -13.57
C ALA A 215 -34.51 -2.59 -12.32
N TYR A 216 -34.70 -1.27 -12.28
CA TYR A 216 -35.41 -0.60 -11.18
C TYR A 216 -36.89 -0.94 -11.18
N PHE A 217 -37.53 -0.98 -12.36
CA PHE A 217 -38.92 -1.39 -12.48
C PHE A 217 -39.14 -2.86 -12.08
N GLU A 218 -38.27 -3.77 -12.53
CA GLU A 218 -38.33 -5.18 -12.16
C GLU A 218 -38.15 -5.43 -10.66
N THR A 219 -37.30 -4.62 -10.00
CA THR A 219 -36.99 -4.78 -8.58
C THR A 219 -38.04 -4.15 -7.67
N TYR A 220 -38.54 -2.96 -8.01
CA TYR A 220 -39.37 -2.14 -7.12
C TYR A 220 -40.80 -1.92 -7.61
N GLY A 221 -41.14 -2.34 -8.83
CA GLY A 221 -42.48 -2.17 -9.41
C GLY A 221 -42.84 -0.73 -9.77
N CYS A 222 -41.89 0.20 -9.75
CA CYS A 222 -42.09 1.60 -10.09
C CYS A 222 -41.02 2.12 -11.06
N GLN A 223 -41.32 3.21 -11.76
CA GLN A 223 -40.43 3.77 -12.80
C GLN A 223 -39.33 4.63 -12.16
N LEU A 224 -38.09 4.50 -12.65
CA LEU A 224 -36.96 5.31 -12.16
C LEU A 224 -37.01 6.75 -12.67
N ARG A 225 -37.32 6.96 -13.96
CA ARG A 225 -37.29 8.30 -14.58
C ARG A 225 -38.08 9.35 -13.80
N PRO A 226 -39.34 9.15 -13.42
CA PRO A 226 -40.08 10.15 -12.65
C PRO A 226 -39.41 10.58 -11.33
N CYS A 227 -38.48 9.79 -10.80
CA CYS A 227 -37.80 10.01 -9.54
C CYS A 227 -36.37 10.57 -9.68
N LEU A 228 -35.83 10.78 -10.89
CA LEU A 228 -34.42 11.20 -11.05
C LEU A 228 -34.00 12.45 -10.25
N PRO A 229 -34.82 13.52 -10.14
CA PRO A 229 -34.46 14.67 -9.32
C PRO A 229 -34.17 14.31 -7.86
N GLN A 230 -34.84 13.28 -7.32
CA GLN A 230 -34.68 12.83 -5.94
C GLN A 230 -33.29 12.24 -5.67
N LEU A 231 -32.55 11.82 -6.70
CA LEU A 231 -31.15 11.39 -6.59
C LEU A 231 -30.16 12.56 -6.50
N LEU A 232 -30.57 13.76 -6.91
CA LEU A 232 -29.68 14.92 -7.12
C LEU A 232 -29.97 16.07 -6.14
N ILE A 233 -31.21 16.19 -5.67
CA ILE A 233 -31.69 17.21 -4.73
C ILE A 233 -32.63 16.61 -3.68
N ASP A 234 -32.86 17.32 -2.57
CA ASP A 234 -33.72 16.87 -1.48
C ASP A 234 -35.21 17.18 -1.75
N LEU A 235 -36.00 16.11 -1.87
CA LEU A 235 -37.46 16.06 -2.06
C LEU A 235 -38.08 15.04 -1.08
N PRO A 236 -39.40 15.08 -0.78
CA PRO A 236 -40.04 14.24 0.25
C PRO A 236 -39.72 12.74 0.22
N GLU A 237 -39.57 12.14 -0.98
CA GLU A 237 -39.30 10.70 -1.15
C GLU A 237 -37.82 10.36 -1.44
N SER A 238 -36.92 11.33 -1.30
CA SER A 238 -35.52 11.16 -1.72
C SER A 238 -34.78 10.09 -0.93
N ASN A 239 -35.09 9.96 0.36
CA ASN A 239 -34.49 8.95 1.23
C ASN A 239 -34.73 7.54 0.66
N GLN A 240 -35.99 7.19 0.39
CA GLN A 240 -36.36 5.89 -0.15
C GLN A 240 -35.78 5.67 -1.56
N THR A 241 -35.89 6.66 -2.44
CA THR A 241 -35.39 6.54 -3.82
C THR A 241 -33.87 6.35 -3.86
N ARG A 242 -33.10 7.09 -3.05
CA ARG A 242 -31.64 6.94 -3.02
C ARG A 242 -31.22 5.60 -2.44
N ILE A 243 -31.86 5.13 -1.36
CA ILE A 243 -31.60 3.80 -0.79
C ILE A 243 -31.86 2.71 -1.81
N ARG A 244 -33.03 2.72 -2.47
CA ARG A 244 -33.37 1.77 -3.54
C ARG A 244 -32.36 1.82 -4.69
N PHE A 245 -32.03 3.02 -5.16
CA PHE A 245 -31.10 3.20 -6.27
C PHE A 245 -29.71 2.64 -5.96
N TRP A 246 -29.10 3.05 -4.84
CA TRP A 246 -27.74 2.62 -4.51
C TRP A 246 -27.65 1.14 -4.13
N LYS A 247 -28.68 0.59 -3.47
CA LYS A 247 -28.79 -0.85 -3.24
C LYS A 247 -28.83 -1.63 -4.54
N LEU A 248 -29.68 -1.24 -5.49
CA LEU A 248 -29.77 -1.85 -6.81
C LEU A 248 -28.44 -1.76 -7.57
N CYS A 249 -27.82 -0.57 -7.62
CA CYS A 249 -26.53 -0.38 -8.28
C CYS A 249 -25.43 -1.27 -7.68
N SER A 250 -25.38 -1.38 -6.35
CA SER A 250 -24.42 -2.25 -5.65
C SER A 250 -24.62 -3.72 -6.03
N GLU A 251 -25.88 -4.18 -6.06
CA GLU A 251 -26.20 -5.56 -6.44
C GLU A 251 -25.85 -5.84 -7.91
N LEU A 252 -26.26 -4.96 -8.82
CA LEU A 252 -25.99 -5.06 -10.25
C LEU A 252 -24.48 -5.09 -10.50
N PHE A 253 -23.71 -4.19 -9.89
CA PHE A 253 -22.25 -4.17 -10.02
C PHE A 253 -21.62 -5.48 -9.54
N SER A 254 -22.02 -5.96 -8.36
CA SER A 254 -21.47 -7.21 -7.81
C SER A 254 -21.81 -8.45 -8.65
N LYS A 255 -22.96 -8.45 -9.33
CA LYS A 255 -23.39 -9.55 -10.21
C LYS A 255 -22.78 -9.45 -11.60
N ALA A 256 -22.80 -8.26 -12.20
CA ALA A 256 -22.33 -8.02 -13.56
C ALA A 256 -20.81 -8.12 -13.65
N PHE A 257 -20.08 -7.45 -12.75
CA PHE A 257 -18.62 -7.44 -12.76
C PHE A 257 -18.06 -8.65 -12.00
N MET A 258 -18.19 -8.64 -10.67
CA MET A 258 -17.46 -9.57 -9.82
C MET A 258 -17.89 -11.02 -9.98
N LYS A 259 -19.19 -11.31 -9.91
CA LYS A 259 -19.71 -12.68 -10.04
C LYS A 259 -19.42 -13.26 -11.43
N GLN A 260 -19.57 -12.48 -12.49
CA GLN A 260 -19.36 -12.96 -13.86
C GLN A 260 -17.90 -13.35 -14.09
N ILE A 261 -16.95 -12.51 -13.65
CA ILE A 261 -15.52 -12.82 -13.71
C ILE A 261 -15.19 -14.04 -12.86
N ARG A 262 -15.69 -14.11 -11.60
CA ARG A 262 -15.49 -15.27 -10.72
C ARG A 262 -15.96 -16.56 -11.37
N ASP A 263 -17.20 -16.57 -11.87
CA ASP A 263 -17.80 -17.77 -12.46
C ASP A 263 -17.03 -18.21 -13.70
N TRP A 264 -16.52 -17.26 -14.50
CA TRP A 264 -15.63 -17.56 -15.61
C TRP A 264 -14.31 -18.15 -15.14
N CYS A 265 -13.64 -17.57 -14.13
CA CYS A 265 -12.38 -18.09 -13.59
C CYS A 265 -12.55 -19.51 -13.02
N ILE A 266 -13.59 -19.75 -12.21
CA ILE A 266 -13.87 -21.09 -11.63
C ILE A 266 -14.10 -22.12 -12.73
N ALA A 267 -14.83 -21.77 -13.80
CA ALA A 267 -15.08 -22.68 -14.92
C ALA A 267 -13.80 -23.11 -15.66
N HIS A 268 -12.70 -22.35 -15.51
CA HIS A 268 -11.40 -22.62 -16.14
C HIS A 268 -10.32 -23.01 -15.13
N ASN A 269 -10.68 -23.32 -13.87
CA ASN A 269 -9.78 -23.65 -12.75
C ASN A 269 -8.80 -22.52 -12.39
N TRP A 270 -9.22 -21.27 -12.53
CA TRP A 270 -8.46 -20.09 -12.13
C TRP A 270 -9.05 -19.50 -10.85
N GLU A 271 -8.19 -18.91 -10.03
CA GLU A 271 -8.59 -18.09 -8.89
C GLU A 271 -8.81 -16.63 -9.31
N LEU A 272 -9.67 -15.92 -8.57
CA LEU A 272 -9.87 -14.47 -8.72
C LEU A 272 -9.40 -13.75 -7.45
N THR A 273 -8.49 -12.80 -7.62
CA THR A 273 -8.00 -11.89 -6.57
C THR A 273 -8.00 -10.44 -7.08
N GLY A 274 -7.78 -9.48 -6.20
CA GLY A 274 -7.93 -8.06 -6.53
C GLY A 274 -8.46 -7.24 -5.38
N HIS A 275 -8.68 -5.95 -5.63
CA HIS A 275 -9.31 -4.99 -4.70
C HIS A 275 -10.08 -3.92 -5.49
N HIS A 276 -10.80 -3.05 -4.79
CA HIS A 276 -11.60 -1.99 -5.41
C HIS A 276 -11.08 -0.60 -5.04
N VAL A 277 -11.48 0.41 -5.82
CA VAL A 277 -11.09 1.79 -5.55
C VAL A 277 -11.93 2.41 -4.42
N GLN A 278 -11.30 3.24 -3.59
CA GLN A 278 -11.97 4.11 -2.61
C GLN A 278 -12.81 3.36 -1.56
N GLU A 279 -12.15 2.48 -0.79
CA GLU A 279 -12.77 1.58 0.18
C GLU A 279 -12.86 2.15 1.60
N GLU A 280 -12.27 3.32 1.87
CA GLU A 280 -11.99 3.80 3.23
C GLU A 280 -13.15 4.59 3.85
N TYR A 281 -13.84 5.38 3.04
CA TYR A 281 -14.91 6.27 3.49
C TYR A 281 -16.24 5.92 2.83
N LEU A 282 -17.32 5.87 3.62
CA LEU A 282 -18.67 5.54 3.14
C LEU A 282 -19.10 6.39 1.94
N CYS A 283 -18.76 7.69 1.93
CA CYS A 283 -19.15 8.59 0.85
C CYS A 283 -18.45 8.26 -0.47
N ASP A 284 -17.15 7.93 -0.40
CA ASP A 284 -16.37 7.58 -1.57
C ASP A 284 -16.82 6.20 -2.09
N GLN A 285 -16.94 5.21 -1.18
CA GLN A 285 -17.48 3.88 -1.45
C GLN A 285 -18.87 3.89 -2.10
N CYS A 286 -19.79 4.75 -1.65
CA CYS A 286 -21.14 4.87 -2.21
C CYS A 286 -21.09 5.15 -3.71
N SER A 287 -20.24 6.08 -4.14
CA SER A 287 -20.12 6.46 -5.55
C SER A 287 -19.32 5.44 -6.37
N SER A 288 -18.20 4.94 -5.81
CA SER A 288 -17.28 4.06 -6.53
C SER A 288 -17.74 2.60 -6.59
N ASN A 289 -18.45 2.12 -5.56
CA ASN A 289 -18.80 0.72 -5.38
C ASN A 289 -20.28 0.48 -5.04
N GLY A 290 -21.01 1.51 -4.60
CA GLY A 290 -22.32 1.39 -3.98
C GLY A 290 -22.22 0.84 -2.54
N SER A 291 -21.71 -0.37 -2.39
CA SER A 291 -21.19 -0.95 -1.12
C SER A 291 -20.06 -1.91 -1.46
N ILE A 292 -18.96 -1.84 -0.70
CA ILE A 292 -17.78 -2.66 -0.99
C ILE A 292 -17.91 -4.11 -0.49
N MET A 293 -18.47 -4.31 0.70
CA MET A 293 -18.52 -5.64 1.33
C MET A 293 -19.20 -6.72 0.44
N PRO A 294 -20.31 -6.42 -0.26
CA PRO A 294 -20.88 -7.36 -1.22
C PRO A 294 -19.88 -7.79 -2.30
N GLN A 295 -18.98 -6.93 -2.77
CA GLN A 295 -18.03 -7.27 -3.82
C GLN A 295 -17.07 -8.39 -3.37
N TYR A 296 -16.56 -8.31 -2.14
CA TYR A 296 -15.58 -9.26 -1.59
C TYR A 296 -16.00 -10.74 -1.65
N ARG A 297 -17.31 -11.03 -1.57
CA ARG A 297 -17.82 -12.43 -1.55
C ARG A 297 -17.59 -13.19 -2.85
N TYR A 298 -17.28 -12.48 -3.93
CA TYR A 298 -17.05 -13.07 -5.25
C TYR A 298 -15.56 -13.33 -5.54
N TYR A 299 -14.65 -12.85 -4.71
CA TYR A 299 -13.25 -13.23 -4.86
C TYR A 299 -12.98 -14.63 -4.30
N THR A 300 -11.99 -15.32 -4.87
CA THR A 300 -11.36 -16.48 -4.20
C THR A 300 -10.41 -16.00 -3.10
N LEU A 301 -9.75 -14.87 -3.35
CA LEU A 301 -8.81 -14.22 -2.45
C LEU A 301 -9.05 -12.70 -2.53
N PRO A 302 -10.02 -12.14 -1.78
CA PRO A 302 -10.30 -10.72 -1.82
C PRO A 302 -9.17 -9.92 -1.18
N GLY A 303 -8.97 -8.71 -1.66
CA GLY A 303 -7.95 -7.81 -1.18
C GLY A 303 -8.45 -6.38 -1.01
N ILE A 304 -7.58 -5.58 -0.41
CA ILE A 304 -7.68 -4.14 -0.19
C ILE A 304 -6.34 -3.50 -0.57
N ASP A 305 -6.24 -2.18 -0.60
CA ASP A 305 -4.98 -1.47 -0.71
C ASP A 305 -4.73 -0.52 0.48
N HIS A 306 -3.45 -0.23 0.73
CA HIS A 306 -3.02 0.80 1.67
C HIS A 306 -1.74 1.45 1.15
N LEU A 307 -1.88 2.70 0.70
CA LEU A 307 -0.80 3.46 0.06
C LEU A 307 -0.19 4.48 1.03
N SER A 308 1.06 4.84 0.76
CA SER A 308 1.88 5.83 1.47
C SER A 308 2.18 5.48 2.93
N ARG A 309 3.03 6.29 3.59
CA ARG A 309 3.44 6.10 4.99
C ARG A 309 2.47 6.76 5.97
N TYR A 310 1.20 6.37 5.94
CA TYR A 310 0.19 6.84 6.88
C TYR A 310 -0.27 5.71 7.80
N ALA A 311 -0.93 6.06 8.90
CA ALA A 311 -1.53 5.05 9.77
C ALA A 311 -2.66 4.34 9.01
N PRO A 312 -2.71 2.99 9.00
CA PRO A 312 -3.76 2.26 8.29
C PRO A 312 -5.18 2.63 8.75
N PHE A 313 -6.12 2.62 7.81
CA PHE A 313 -7.54 2.79 8.10
C PHE A 313 -8.15 1.44 8.51
N ASP A 314 -8.32 1.23 9.81
CA ASP A 314 -8.74 -0.07 10.38
C ASP A 314 -10.04 -0.62 9.75
N LEU A 315 -10.99 0.27 9.44
CA LEU A 315 -12.29 -0.09 8.87
C LEU A 315 -12.17 -0.97 7.63
N VAL A 316 -11.23 -0.66 6.74
CA VAL A 316 -11.05 -1.37 5.46
C VAL A 316 -10.67 -2.83 5.72
N SER A 317 -9.77 -3.04 6.69
CA SER A 317 -9.35 -4.37 7.11
C SER A 317 -10.48 -5.14 7.77
N VAL A 318 -11.27 -4.49 8.63
CA VAL A 318 -12.42 -5.13 9.29
C VAL A 318 -13.53 -5.47 8.30
N GLN A 319 -13.82 -4.61 7.31
CA GLN A 319 -14.77 -4.91 6.21
C GLN A 319 -14.35 -6.19 5.48
N LEU A 320 -13.09 -6.26 5.02
CA LEU A 320 -12.54 -7.41 4.30
C LEU A 320 -12.53 -8.68 5.18
N PHE A 321 -12.04 -8.57 6.41
CA PHE A 321 -12.00 -9.68 7.36
C PHE A 321 -13.39 -10.25 7.66
N SER A 322 -14.39 -9.37 7.84
CA SER A 322 -15.78 -9.75 8.09
C SER A 322 -16.33 -10.64 6.97
N VAL A 323 -16.20 -10.20 5.72
CA VAL A 323 -16.69 -10.98 4.57
C VAL A 323 -15.86 -12.26 4.41
N GLY A 324 -14.54 -12.17 4.58
CA GLY A 324 -13.64 -13.31 4.56
C GLY A 324 -14.10 -14.44 5.48
N GLN A 325 -14.36 -14.14 6.76
CA GLN A 325 -14.82 -15.14 7.72
C GLN A 325 -16.26 -15.61 7.44
N GLN A 326 -17.17 -14.69 7.09
CA GLN A 326 -18.58 -15.03 6.82
C GLN A 326 -18.72 -16.02 5.64
N TYR A 327 -17.82 -15.97 4.65
CA TYR A 327 -17.79 -16.90 3.51
C TYR A 327 -16.76 -18.03 3.66
N GLY A 328 -15.89 -17.97 4.67
CA GLY A 328 -14.84 -18.95 4.96
C GLY A 328 -13.68 -18.92 3.98
N LEU A 329 -13.31 -17.72 3.54
CA LEU A 329 -12.12 -17.44 2.74
C LEU A 329 -10.90 -17.45 3.65
N LYS A 330 -9.87 -18.18 3.26
CA LYS A 330 -8.66 -18.36 4.08
C LYS A 330 -7.62 -17.26 3.88
N GLN A 331 -7.55 -16.73 2.66
CA GLN A 331 -6.51 -15.78 2.26
C GLN A 331 -7.14 -14.43 1.98
N LEU A 332 -6.56 -13.38 2.57
CA LEU A 332 -7.02 -12.01 2.49
C LEU A 332 -5.82 -11.13 2.13
N LEU A 333 -5.89 -10.48 0.97
CA LEU A 333 -4.79 -9.70 0.38
C LEU A 333 -4.79 -8.26 0.89
N CYS A 334 -3.61 -7.67 0.98
CA CYS A 334 -3.48 -6.21 0.99
C CYS A 334 -2.31 -5.79 0.10
N GLU A 335 -2.60 -4.93 -0.87
CA GLU A 335 -1.59 -4.16 -1.57
C GLU A 335 -1.00 -3.10 -0.64
N ASN A 336 0.32 -3.07 -0.50
CA ASN A 336 0.99 -2.15 0.42
C ASN A 336 2.26 -1.54 -0.19
N PHE A 337 2.77 -0.50 0.47
CA PHE A 337 4.04 0.22 0.19
C PHE A 337 4.04 1.15 -1.03
N ALA A 338 3.00 1.17 -1.86
CA ALA A 338 2.90 2.13 -2.96
C ALA A 338 3.05 3.56 -2.45
N GLY A 339 3.89 4.36 -3.08
CA GLY A 339 4.08 5.76 -2.72
C GLY A 339 4.64 6.00 -1.31
N SER A 340 5.22 4.99 -0.67
CA SER A 340 5.90 5.15 0.62
C SER A 340 7.25 5.88 0.52
N GLY A 341 7.74 6.09 -0.69
CA GLY A 341 9.03 6.70 -0.98
C GLY A 341 10.20 5.74 -0.86
N TRP A 342 11.33 6.09 -1.49
CA TRP A 342 12.55 5.29 -1.47
C TRP A 342 13.15 5.11 -0.05
N ALA A 343 12.78 5.96 0.92
CA ALA A 343 13.26 5.88 2.30
C ALA A 343 12.55 4.82 3.16
N CYS A 344 11.52 4.15 2.66
CA CYS A 344 10.79 3.16 3.44
C CYS A 344 11.71 1.97 3.79
N ASN A 345 11.96 1.77 5.09
CA ASN A 345 12.80 0.69 5.62
C ASN A 345 11.97 -0.46 6.17
N PHE A 346 12.61 -1.53 6.64
CA PHE A 346 11.89 -2.72 7.13
C PHE A 346 11.03 -2.45 8.37
N SER A 347 11.45 -1.55 9.27
CA SER A 347 10.59 -1.06 10.37
C SER A 347 9.33 -0.37 9.84
N GLY A 348 9.48 0.48 8.81
CA GLY A 348 8.36 1.15 8.14
C GLY A 348 7.42 0.16 7.46
N MET A 349 7.96 -0.83 6.73
CA MET A 349 7.17 -1.88 6.08
C MET A 349 6.39 -2.72 7.09
N ARG A 350 7.01 -3.07 8.23
CA ARG A 350 6.34 -3.73 9.35
C ARG A 350 5.24 -2.85 9.93
N TRP A 351 5.53 -1.60 10.25
CA TRP A 351 4.55 -0.64 10.79
C TRP A 351 3.31 -0.50 9.90
N LEU A 352 3.49 -0.43 8.59
CA LEU A 352 2.39 -0.30 7.64
C LEU A 352 1.55 -1.57 7.52
N TYR A 353 2.19 -2.76 7.53
CA TYR A 353 1.48 -4.02 7.31
C TYR A 353 0.93 -4.67 8.59
N HIS A 354 1.53 -4.37 9.74
CA HIS A 354 1.16 -4.94 11.04
C HIS A 354 -0.33 -4.75 11.39
N PRO A 355 -0.93 -3.56 11.25
CA PRO A 355 -2.35 -3.40 11.57
C PRO A 355 -3.26 -4.30 10.74
N HIS A 356 -2.95 -4.50 9.44
CA HIS A 356 -3.68 -5.43 8.60
C HIS A 356 -3.57 -6.88 9.12
N LEU A 357 -2.37 -7.33 9.50
CA LEU A 357 -2.16 -8.64 10.16
C LEU A 357 -2.95 -8.75 11.47
N ALA A 358 -2.98 -7.68 12.28
CA ALA A 358 -3.73 -7.61 13.53
C ALA A 358 -5.26 -7.60 13.34
N HIS A 359 -5.76 -7.34 12.13
CA HIS A 359 -7.16 -7.52 11.74
C HIS A 359 -7.41 -8.81 10.95
N GLY A 360 -6.39 -9.67 10.79
CA GLY A 360 -6.54 -10.98 10.16
C GLY A 360 -6.27 -11.03 8.66
N ILE A 361 -5.88 -9.91 8.03
CA ILE A 361 -5.33 -9.91 6.67
C ILE A 361 -4.02 -10.71 6.69
N ASN A 362 -3.73 -11.50 5.66
CA ASN A 362 -2.68 -12.52 5.78
C ASN A 362 -1.93 -12.85 4.49
N TYR A 363 -2.19 -12.10 3.42
CA TYR A 363 -1.49 -12.23 2.15
C TYR A 363 -1.02 -10.84 1.70
N LEU A 364 0.30 -10.67 1.54
CA LEU A 364 0.88 -9.37 1.20
C LEU A 364 1.08 -9.27 -0.32
N CYS A 365 0.59 -8.19 -0.90
CA CYS A 365 0.98 -7.73 -2.23
C CYS A 365 1.84 -6.48 -2.09
N GLN A 366 3.13 -6.59 -2.38
CA GLN A 366 4.00 -5.40 -2.37
C GLN A 366 3.84 -4.64 -3.68
N HIS A 367 3.52 -3.36 -3.55
CA HIS A 367 3.63 -2.39 -4.63
C HIS A 367 4.99 -1.68 -4.51
N LEU A 368 5.96 -1.96 -5.37
CA LEU A 368 5.95 -2.91 -6.49
C LEU A 368 7.36 -3.46 -6.74
N GLN A 369 7.51 -4.35 -7.70
CA GLN A 369 8.78 -4.75 -8.29
C GLN A 369 8.83 -4.30 -9.74
N SER A 370 9.72 -3.37 -10.07
CA SER A 370 9.83 -2.86 -11.44
C SER A 370 10.64 -3.81 -12.30
N TYR A 371 10.21 -4.08 -13.53
CA TYR A 371 11.09 -4.74 -14.52
C TYR A 371 12.32 -3.88 -14.81
N SER A 372 12.12 -2.57 -14.95
CA SER A 372 13.18 -1.56 -15.03
C SER A 372 12.79 -0.26 -14.31
N LEU A 373 13.80 0.45 -13.81
CA LEU A 373 13.73 1.78 -13.22
C LEU A 373 13.92 2.92 -14.22
N ARG A 374 14.11 2.63 -15.51
CA ARG A 374 14.36 3.64 -16.57
C ARG A 374 13.34 4.79 -16.55
N GLY A 375 13.80 6.02 -16.69
CA GLY A 375 12.98 7.19 -16.99
C GLY A 375 11.96 7.47 -15.89
N LYS A 376 10.69 7.67 -16.28
CA LYS A 376 9.58 7.88 -15.34
C LYS A 376 9.36 6.73 -14.34
N ARG A 377 9.86 5.52 -14.60
CA ARG A 377 9.54 4.29 -13.84
C ARG A 377 10.06 4.34 -12.41
N LYS A 378 11.25 4.93 -12.17
CA LYS A 378 11.79 5.15 -10.81
C LYS A 378 11.00 6.17 -9.96
N ARG A 379 10.03 6.88 -10.56
CA ARG A 379 9.15 7.85 -9.91
C ARG A 379 7.71 7.35 -9.78
N ASP A 380 7.42 6.16 -10.28
CA ASP A 380 6.09 5.55 -10.29
C ASP A 380 5.76 4.95 -8.91
N TYR A 381 5.20 5.79 -8.04
CA TYR A 381 4.80 5.46 -6.66
C TYR A 381 5.86 4.62 -5.91
N PRO A 382 7.11 5.13 -5.75
CA PRO A 382 8.21 4.38 -5.13
C PRO A 382 7.90 3.97 -3.68
N PRO A 383 8.56 2.93 -3.15
CA PRO A 383 9.75 2.27 -3.69
C PRO A 383 9.46 1.11 -4.65
N SER A 384 10.42 0.84 -5.54
CA SER A 384 10.56 -0.48 -6.15
C SER A 384 11.24 -1.41 -5.14
N CYS A 385 10.49 -2.36 -4.57
CA CYS A 385 10.95 -3.37 -3.61
C CYS A 385 11.59 -4.57 -4.32
N PHE A 386 12.60 -4.32 -5.16
CA PHE A 386 13.20 -5.34 -6.01
C PHE A 386 14.74 -5.33 -5.99
N TYR A 387 15.38 -6.13 -6.86
CA TYR A 387 16.83 -6.37 -6.85
C TYR A 387 17.70 -5.12 -7.00
N HIS A 388 17.13 -4.00 -7.45
CA HIS A 388 17.77 -2.69 -7.49
C HIS A 388 18.15 -2.17 -6.09
N GLN A 389 17.44 -2.64 -5.05
CA GLN A 389 17.63 -2.17 -3.69
C GLN A 389 18.90 -2.78 -3.07
N PRO A 390 19.75 -1.95 -2.42
CA PRO A 390 20.95 -2.47 -1.77
C PRO A 390 20.71 -3.51 -0.67
N TRP A 391 19.51 -3.48 -0.06
CA TRP A 391 19.08 -4.41 0.99
C TRP A 391 18.42 -5.70 0.46
N TRP A 392 18.45 -5.96 -0.85
CA TRP A 392 17.76 -7.11 -1.46
C TRP A 392 18.09 -8.46 -0.83
N GLU A 393 19.38 -8.69 -0.50
CA GLU A 393 19.85 -9.92 0.14
C GLU A 393 19.22 -10.16 1.53
N ASP A 394 18.80 -9.09 2.21
CA ASP A 394 18.18 -9.16 3.54
C ASP A 394 16.65 -9.34 3.45
N TYR A 395 16.06 -9.08 2.28
CA TYR A 395 14.61 -9.01 2.10
C TYR A 395 13.88 -10.33 2.40
N LYS A 396 14.58 -11.46 2.22
CA LYS A 396 14.10 -12.79 2.57
C LYS A 396 13.62 -12.88 4.01
N LEU A 397 14.30 -12.23 4.95
CA LEU A 397 13.96 -12.30 6.37
C LEU A 397 12.60 -11.65 6.65
N LEU A 398 12.32 -10.53 5.98
CA LEU A 398 11.03 -9.85 6.09
C LEU A 398 9.90 -10.65 5.42
N ASN A 399 10.16 -11.24 4.26
CA ASN A 399 9.17 -12.09 3.57
C ASN A 399 8.88 -13.38 4.36
N ASP A 400 9.90 -13.99 4.98
CA ASP A 400 9.74 -15.15 5.87
C ASP A 400 8.92 -14.79 7.11
N TYR A 401 9.18 -13.62 7.71
CA TYR A 401 8.39 -13.05 8.81
C TYR A 401 6.90 -12.97 8.43
N PHE A 402 6.57 -12.30 7.32
CA PHE A 402 5.17 -12.11 6.92
C PHE A 402 4.49 -13.43 6.56
N ALA A 403 5.21 -14.34 5.89
CA ALA A 403 4.66 -15.64 5.50
C ALA A 403 4.35 -16.54 6.72
N ASN A 404 5.18 -16.50 7.76
CA ASN A 404 4.94 -17.28 8.97
C ASN A 404 3.71 -16.78 9.75
N VAL A 405 3.56 -15.46 9.90
CA VAL A 405 2.38 -14.87 10.54
C VAL A 405 1.13 -15.16 9.69
N GLY A 406 1.20 -14.86 8.39
CA GLY A 406 0.09 -15.02 7.46
C GLY A 406 -0.43 -16.47 7.39
N LYS A 407 0.47 -17.46 7.37
CA LYS A 407 0.09 -18.89 7.41
C LYS A 407 -0.76 -19.25 8.63
N ILE A 408 -0.38 -18.78 9.82
CA ILE A 408 -1.13 -19.07 11.05
C ILE A 408 -2.49 -18.38 11.01
N LEU A 409 -2.54 -17.14 10.56
CA LEU A 409 -3.79 -16.39 10.43
C LEU A 409 -4.77 -17.02 9.43
N ALA A 410 -4.26 -17.63 8.36
CA ALA A 410 -5.05 -18.27 7.31
C ALA A 410 -5.55 -19.68 7.67
N GLU A 411 -4.78 -20.47 8.42
CA GLU A 411 -5.14 -21.85 8.78
C GLU A 411 -5.77 -22.00 10.17
N GLY A 412 -5.48 -21.06 11.08
CA GLY A 412 -6.07 -21.04 12.41
C GLY A 412 -7.54 -20.66 12.40
N LYS A 413 -8.28 -21.07 13.44
CA LYS A 413 -9.70 -20.77 13.60
C LYS A 413 -9.91 -19.59 14.54
N ILE A 414 -10.93 -18.79 14.30
CA ILE A 414 -11.34 -17.71 15.19
C ILE A 414 -12.86 -17.71 15.32
N ASP A 415 -13.34 -17.60 16.57
CA ASP A 415 -14.76 -17.47 16.88
C ASP A 415 -15.03 -16.02 17.31
N VAL A 416 -15.72 -15.27 16.44
CA VAL A 416 -16.05 -13.86 16.66
C VAL A 416 -17.49 -13.75 17.17
N GLU A 417 -17.67 -13.24 18.38
CA GLU A 417 -18.99 -13.16 19.02
C GLU A 417 -19.72 -11.81 18.85
N THR A 418 -19.02 -10.78 18.37
CA THR A 418 -19.54 -9.41 18.26
C THR A 418 -19.67 -8.99 16.80
N VAL A 419 -20.81 -8.41 16.42
CA VAL A 419 -21.02 -7.81 15.10
C VAL A 419 -21.56 -6.38 15.22
N VAL A 420 -21.07 -5.48 14.37
CA VAL A 420 -21.51 -4.09 14.28
C VAL A 420 -22.31 -3.91 12.99
N ILE A 421 -23.48 -3.26 13.06
CA ILE A 421 -24.26 -2.96 11.85
C ILE A 421 -23.51 -1.93 10.99
N HIS A 422 -23.26 -2.26 9.73
CA HIS A 422 -22.55 -1.37 8.82
C HIS A 422 -23.47 -0.22 8.35
N PRO A 423 -23.05 1.05 8.45
CA PRO A 423 -23.94 2.21 8.25
C PRO A 423 -24.15 2.63 6.79
N MET A 424 -23.82 1.79 5.80
CA MET A 424 -23.84 2.19 4.38
C MET A 424 -25.21 2.71 3.91
N SER A 425 -26.31 2.12 4.37
CA SER A 425 -27.64 2.59 3.99
C SER A 425 -27.98 4.00 4.53
N SER A 426 -27.33 4.44 5.61
CA SER A 426 -27.41 5.82 6.10
C SER A 426 -26.67 6.80 5.18
N MET A 427 -25.59 6.37 4.53
CA MET A 427 -24.91 7.15 3.49
C MET A 427 -25.75 7.20 2.20
N TRP A 428 -26.33 6.07 1.77
CA TRP A 428 -27.23 6.04 0.61
C TRP A 428 -28.38 7.04 0.76
N LYS A 429 -29.00 7.13 1.95
CA LYS A 429 -30.08 8.08 2.26
C LYS A 429 -29.74 9.53 1.88
N VAL A 430 -28.49 9.95 2.09
CA VAL A 430 -28.08 11.37 1.97
C VAL A 430 -27.21 11.66 0.74
N PHE A 431 -26.69 10.65 0.04
CA PHE A 431 -25.76 10.86 -1.06
C PHE A 431 -26.47 11.39 -2.32
N CYS A 432 -26.15 12.62 -2.70
CA CYS A 432 -26.69 13.32 -3.87
C CYS A 432 -25.63 13.65 -4.95
N GLY A 433 -24.53 12.87 -5.01
CA GLY A 433 -23.44 13.07 -5.96
C GLY A 433 -22.38 14.09 -5.54
N LYS A 434 -22.38 14.54 -4.28
CA LYS A 434 -21.39 15.49 -3.73
C LYS A 434 -20.47 14.80 -2.71
N TYR A 435 -19.16 15.01 -2.82
CA TYR A 435 -18.12 14.35 -2.01
C TYR A 435 -17.80 15.02 -0.65
N ASN A 436 -18.63 15.96 -0.16
CA ASN A 436 -18.32 16.74 1.04
C ASN A 436 -18.90 16.15 2.35
N LEU A 437 -18.93 14.82 2.48
CA LEU A 437 -19.51 14.10 3.62
C LEU A 437 -18.48 13.33 4.46
N LYS A 438 -17.19 13.68 4.38
CA LYS A 438 -16.12 13.00 5.13
C LYS A 438 -16.27 13.07 6.67
N ASN A 439 -17.04 14.02 7.17
CA ASN A 439 -17.38 14.17 8.60
C ASN A 439 -18.76 13.61 8.95
N PHE A 440 -19.25 12.63 8.18
CA PHE A 440 -20.54 12.00 8.44
C PHE A 440 -20.57 11.29 9.81
N ALA A 441 -21.60 11.56 10.62
CA ALA A 441 -21.66 11.07 12.00
C ALA A 441 -21.58 9.54 12.09
N SER A 442 -22.23 8.81 11.17
CA SER A 442 -22.20 7.35 11.16
C SER A 442 -20.82 6.78 10.80
N GLN A 443 -20.07 7.46 9.92
CA GLN A 443 -18.67 7.11 9.65
C GLN A 443 -17.86 7.22 10.95
N LYS A 444 -17.97 8.36 11.65
CA LYS A 444 -17.22 8.60 12.90
C LYS A 444 -17.62 7.66 14.03
N SER A 445 -18.89 7.31 14.15
CA SER A 445 -19.33 6.33 15.14
C SER A 445 -18.76 4.94 14.85
N LEU A 446 -18.72 4.51 13.58
CA LEU A 446 -18.10 3.25 13.18
C LEU A 446 -16.58 3.22 13.45
N GLU A 447 -15.86 4.31 13.13
CA GLU A 447 -14.42 4.46 13.42
C GLU A 447 -14.14 4.33 14.92
N LYS A 448 -14.90 5.08 15.75
CA LYS A 448 -14.73 5.09 17.20
C LYS A 448 -15.03 3.72 17.83
N ILE A 449 -16.15 3.08 17.50
CA ILE A 449 -16.48 1.78 18.11
C ILE A 449 -15.48 0.70 17.73
N THR A 450 -14.96 0.72 16.50
CA THR A 450 -13.91 -0.18 16.04
C THR A 450 -12.63 0.00 16.87
N ALA A 451 -12.17 1.24 17.04
CA ALA A 451 -10.99 1.54 17.84
C ALA A 451 -11.15 1.16 19.33
N GLU A 452 -12.33 1.38 19.91
CA GLU A 452 -12.63 1.03 21.30
C GLU A 452 -12.65 -0.49 21.52
N LEU A 453 -13.20 -1.27 20.58
CA LEU A 453 -13.17 -2.73 20.63
C LEU A 453 -11.74 -3.27 20.43
N ASP A 454 -10.98 -2.71 19.49
CA ASP A 454 -9.60 -3.11 19.20
C ASP A 454 -8.68 -2.90 20.40
N SER A 455 -8.76 -1.74 21.07
CA SER A 455 -7.98 -1.45 22.28
C SER A 455 -8.24 -2.41 23.46
N ARG A 456 -9.32 -3.18 23.38
CA ARG A 456 -9.75 -4.17 24.38
C ARG A 456 -9.56 -5.61 23.92
N ILE A 457 -8.94 -5.82 22.75
CA ILE A 457 -8.73 -7.15 22.13
C ILE A 457 -10.06 -7.88 21.92
N ILE A 458 -11.10 -7.14 21.48
CA ILE A 458 -12.41 -7.71 21.13
C ILE A 458 -12.50 -7.76 19.61
N CYS A 459 -12.28 -8.95 19.04
CA CYS A 459 -12.52 -9.20 17.63
C CYS A 459 -14.01 -9.01 17.32
N HIS A 460 -14.30 -8.36 16.20
CA HIS A 460 -15.65 -8.03 15.77
C HIS A 460 -15.74 -8.05 14.24
N HIS A 461 -16.96 -8.26 13.73
CA HIS A 461 -17.26 -8.17 12.30
C HIS A 461 -18.26 -7.06 12.01
N TYR A 462 -18.44 -6.74 10.73
CA TYR A 462 -19.51 -5.89 10.23
C TYR A 462 -20.62 -6.71 9.58
N ALA A 463 -21.85 -6.22 9.74
CA ALA A 463 -23.03 -6.72 9.05
C ALA A 463 -23.42 -5.74 7.95
N ASP A 464 -23.09 -6.09 6.70
CA ASP A 464 -23.55 -5.36 5.51
C ASP A 464 -24.99 -5.76 5.16
N GLU A 465 -25.78 -4.78 4.74
CA GLU A 465 -27.21 -4.95 4.48
C GLU A 465 -27.51 -5.92 3.34
N ILE A 466 -26.76 -5.86 2.23
CA ILE A 466 -26.98 -6.73 1.07
C ILE A 466 -26.58 -8.17 1.41
N ILE A 467 -25.49 -8.36 2.16
CA ILE A 467 -25.07 -9.69 2.63
C ILE A 467 -26.08 -10.29 3.61
N VAL A 468 -26.61 -9.49 4.55
CA VAL A 468 -27.63 -9.94 5.50
C VAL A 468 -28.94 -10.27 4.79
N ASP A 469 -29.33 -9.52 3.76
CA ASP A 469 -30.50 -9.84 2.95
C ASP A 469 -30.34 -11.19 2.23
N GLU A 470 -29.14 -11.49 1.74
CA GLU A 470 -28.83 -12.74 1.03
C GLU A 470 -28.81 -13.96 1.97
N CYS A 471 -28.19 -13.87 3.16
CA CYS A 471 -27.90 -15.06 3.99
C CYS A 471 -28.13 -14.89 5.51
N GLY A 472 -28.63 -13.74 5.96
CA GLY A 472 -28.82 -13.43 7.36
C GLY A 472 -30.01 -14.17 7.99
N THR A 473 -29.77 -14.79 9.15
CA THR A 473 -30.78 -15.53 9.92
C THR A 473 -30.57 -15.38 11.42
N VAL A 474 -31.57 -15.74 12.22
CA VAL A 474 -31.44 -15.93 13.67
C VAL A 474 -31.60 -17.42 13.99
N LYS A 475 -30.72 -17.95 14.83
CA LYS A 475 -30.80 -19.33 15.32
C LYS A 475 -30.66 -19.30 16.83
N LYS A 476 -31.77 -19.52 17.55
CA LYS A 476 -31.84 -19.32 19.01
C LYS A 476 -31.39 -17.89 19.36
N ASP A 477 -30.49 -17.76 20.31
CA ASP A 477 -29.87 -16.52 20.81
C ASP A 477 -28.67 -16.06 19.96
N ARG A 478 -28.55 -16.51 18.70
CA ARG A 478 -27.42 -16.18 17.81
C ARG A 478 -27.89 -15.53 16.51
N PHE A 479 -27.27 -14.40 16.15
CA PHE A 479 -27.41 -13.76 14.85
C PHE A 479 -26.40 -14.38 13.89
N VAL A 480 -26.83 -14.86 12.72
CA VAL A 480 -26.00 -15.67 11.81
C VAL A 480 -25.87 -14.97 10.47
N ILE A 481 -24.63 -14.79 10.01
CA ILE A 481 -24.30 -14.33 8.66
C ILE A 481 -23.34 -15.34 8.04
N GLY A 482 -23.78 -16.04 7.00
CA GLY A 482 -23.00 -17.09 6.36
C GLY A 482 -22.52 -18.15 7.36
N LYS A 483 -21.20 -18.28 7.51
CA LYS A 483 -20.53 -19.24 8.40
C LYS A 483 -20.30 -18.73 9.83
N CYS A 484 -20.57 -17.45 10.11
CA CYS A 484 -20.34 -16.84 11.41
C CYS A 484 -21.64 -16.69 12.22
N SER A 485 -21.52 -16.75 13.54
CA SER A 485 -22.64 -16.56 14.47
C SER A 485 -22.26 -15.69 15.66
N TYR A 486 -23.07 -14.68 15.96
CA TYR A 486 -22.76 -13.62 16.91
C TYR A 486 -23.73 -13.64 18.10
N ARG A 487 -23.20 -13.33 19.28
CA ARG A 487 -23.93 -13.19 20.55
C ARG A 487 -24.32 -11.74 20.85
N VAL A 488 -23.55 -10.78 20.33
CA VAL A 488 -23.74 -9.35 20.59
C VAL A 488 -23.83 -8.61 19.27
N ILE A 489 -24.87 -7.79 19.12
CA ILE A 489 -25.02 -6.85 18.01
C ILE A 489 -24.85 -5.43 18.53
N ILE A 490 -24.04 -4.63 17.85
CA ILE A 490 -23.89 -3.20 18.12
C ILE A 490 -24.48 -2.41 16.95
N ILE A 491 -25.39 -1.51 17.25
CA ILE A 491 -25.95 -0.54 16.31
C ILE A 491 -25.20 0.78 16.56
N PRO A 492 -24.26 1.18 15.67
CA PRO A 492 -23.60 2.48 15.79
C PRO A 492 -24.61 3.60 15.47
N GLN A 493 -24.17 4.85 15.50
CA GLN A 493 -25.05 5.97 15.14
C GLN A 493 -25.46 5.87 13.66
N ILE A 494 -26.68 5.43 13.36
CA ILE A 494 -27.23 5.27 12.01
C ILE A 494 -28.55 6.03 11.85
N THR A 495 -28.92 6.38 10.62
CA THR A 495 -30.17 7.07 10.27
C THR A 495 -31.10 6.25 9.38
N ASN A 496 -30.63 5.11 8.87
CA ASN A 496 -31.44 4.13 8.18
C ASN A 496 -31.00 2.70 8.53
N ILE A 497 -31.94 1.76 8.43
CA ILE A 497 -31.70 0.31 8.47
C ILE A 497 -32.67 -0.40 7.52
N SER A 498 -32.33 -1.59 6.98
CA SER A 498 -33.32 -2.34 6.19
C SER A 498 -34.41 -2.96 7.05
N GLN A 499 -35.58 -3.14 6.44
CA GLN A 499 -36.67 -3.88 7.09
C GLN A 499 -36.25 -5.32 7.46
N LYS A 500 -35.42 -5.96 6.63
CA LYS A 500 -34.94 -7.32 6.87
C LYS A 500 -34.03 -7.40 8.10
N ILE A 501 -33.03 -6.53 8.22
CA ILE A 501 -32.20 -6.45 9.43
C ILE A 501 -33.09 -6.14 10.62
N PHE A 502 -33.98 -5.16 10.52
CA PHE A 502 -34.88 -4.78 11.61
C PHE A 502 -35.70 -5.96 12.13
N ASN A 503 -36.26 -6.78 11.22
CA ASN A 503 -37.01 -7.98 11.59
C ASN A 503 -36.14 -9.02 12.30
N LEU A 504 -34.92 -9.24 11.81
CA LEU A 504 -33.97 -10.15 12.45
C LEU A 504 -33.53 -9.64 13.84
N LEU A 505 -33.38 -8.33 14.03
CA LEU A 505 -33.09 -7.74 15.36
C LEU A 505 -34.21 -8.03 16.35
N ARG A 506 -35.48 -7.90 15.94
CA ARG A 506 -36.63 -8.25 16.78
C ARG A 506 -36.63 -9.72 17.18
N GLU A 507 -36.42 -10.61 16.21
CA GLU A 507 -36.34 -12.06 16.46
C GLU A 507 -35.18 -12.40 17.39
N PHE A 508 -34.01 -11.80 17.16
CA PHE A 508 -32.81 -12.02 17.96
C PHE A 508 -33.01 -11.57 19.42
N GLN A 509 -33.56 -10.39 19.65
CA GLN A 509 -33.85 -9.90 21.01
C GLN A 509 -34.92 -10.76 21.69
N HIS A 510 -35.95 -11.19 20.97
CA HIS A 510 -36.97 -12.09 21.50
C HIS A 510 -36.39 -13.42 21.99
N ASN A 511 -35.37 -13.94 21.30
CA ASN A 511 -34.67 -15.16 21.68
C ASN A 511 -33.57 -14.96 22.75
N GLY A 512 -33.48 -13.77 23.35
CA GLY A 512 -32.52 -13.46 24.41
C GLY A 512 -31.14 -12.96 23.92
N GLY A 513 -31.02 -12.64 22.64
CA GLY A 513 -29.82 -12.01 22.08
C GLY A 513 -29.57 -10.60 22.63
N ILE A 514 -28.30 -10.18 22.64
CA ILE A 514 -27.88 -8.90 23.22
C ILE A 514 -27.72 -7.86 22.11
N ILE A 515 -28.51 -6.79 22.15
CA ILE A 515 -28.40 -5.66 21.22
C ILE A 515 -28.01 -4.41 22.01
N LEU A 516 -26.94 -3.75 21.57
CA LEU A 516 -26.47 -2.49 22.10
C LEU A 516 -26.65 -1.42 21.04
N ARG A 517 -27.14 -0.25 21.42
CA ARG A 517 -27.24 0.91 20.54
C ARG A 517 -26.38 2.05 21.06
N ILE A 518 -25.80 2.82 20.14
CA ILE A 518 -25.01 4.01 20.45
C ILE A 518 -25.77 5.22 19.95
N SER A 519 -26.04 6.20 20.82
CA SER A 519 -26.80 7.40 20.48
C SER A 519 -26.35 8.59 21.34
N GLU A 520 -25.82 9.64 20.71
CA GLU A 520 -25.43 10.88 21.42
C GLU A 520 -26.64 11.78 21.75
N THR A 521 -27.78 11.60 21.05
CA THR A 521 -29.04 12.32 21.31
C THR A 521 -30.25 11.40 21.11
N ASP A 522 -31.36 11.61 21.82
CA ASP A 522 -32.63 10.89 21.64
C ASP A 522 -33.43 11.33 20.39
N ARG A 523 -32.75 11.73 19.30
CA ARG A 523 -33.43 12.25 18.10
C ARG A 523 -33.86 11.12 17.16
N TYR A 524 -34.90 10.39 17.55
CA TYR A 524 -35.57 9.36 16.73
C TYR A 524 -36.29 9.92 15.49
N GLY A 525 -36.43 11.25 15.37
CA GLY A 525 -37.28 11.90 14.36
C GLY A 525 -36.81 11.79 12.91
N ASP A 526 -35.54 11.48 12.66
CA ASP A 526 -34.96 11.34 11.30
C ASP A 526 -34.50 9.90 10.99
N PHE A 527 -34.85 8.93 11.84
CA PHE A 527 -34.53 7.52 11.58
C PHE A 527 -35.55 6.90 10.63
N THR A 528 -35.05 6.14 9.65
CA THR A 528 -35.86 5.50 8.61
C THR A 528 -35.64 3.99 8.52
N VAL A 529 -36.65 3.27 8.05
CA VAL A 529 -36.55 1.85 7.66
C VAL A 529 -36.83 1.78 6.16
N ASP A 530 -35.86 1.30 5.37
CA ASP A 530 -35.89 1.36 3.90
C ASP A 530 -36.20 2.77 3.34
N GLY A 531 -35.72 3.81 4.03
CA GLY A 531 -35.90 5.22 3.67
C GLY A 531 -37.27 5.81 4.01
N VAL A 532 -38.15 5.05 4.65
CA VAL A 532 -39.48 5.49 5.14
C VAL A 532 -39.38 5.83 6.62
N PRO A 533 -40.04 6.90 7.11
CA PRO A 533 -40.13 7.17 8.55
C PRO A 533 -40.66 5.97 9.33
N MET A 534 -40.04 5.66 10.47
CA MET A 534 -40.44 4.52 11.32
C MET A 534 -41.92 4.57 11.71
N SER A 535 -42.55 3.41 11.70
CA SER A 535 -43.84 3.19 12.36
C SER A 535 -43.72 3.35 13.90
N PRO A 536 -44.84 3.58 14.61
CA PRO A 536 -44.84 3.63 16.07
C PRO A 536 -44.24 2.39 16.73
N ASP A 537 -44.56 1.20 16.22
CA ASP A 537 -44.05 -0.08 16.74
C ASP A 537 -42.53 -0.22 16.56
N GLU A 538 -42.01 0.24 15.41
CA GLU A 538 -40.57 0.21 15.13
C GLU A 538 -39.80 1.16 16.06
N ARG A 539 -40.36 2.35 16.30
CA ARG A 539 -39.81 3.32 17.24
C ARG A 539 -39.78 2.76 18.66
N GLU A 540 -40.91 2.20 19.13
CA GLU A 540 -41.01 1.61 20.46
C GLU A 540 -39.98 0.49 20.68
N PHE A 541 -39.75 -0.33 19.65
CA PHE A 541 -38.71 -1.36 19.72
C PHE A 541 -37.31 -0.76 19.91
N LEU A 542 -36.91 0.23 19.10
CA LEU A 542 -35.59 0.85 19.22
C LEU A 542 -35.38 1.60 20.54
N GLU A 543 -36.44 2.21 21.09
CA GLU A 543 -36.42 2.88 22.40
C GLU A 543 -36.17 1.90 23.57
N LYS A 544 -36.55 0.63 23.41
CA LYS A 544 -36.35 -0.43 24.41
C LYS A 544 -34.96 -1.09 24.35
N ILE A 545 -34.17 -0.82 23.31
CA ILE A 545 -32.81 -1.37 23.18
C ILE A 545 -31.87 -0.68 24.19
N LEU A 546 -30.99 -1.47 24.81
CA LEU A 546 -29.97 -0.94 25.71
C LEU A 546 -29.07 0.06 24.97
N THR A 547 -29.15 1.33 25.38
CA THR A 547 -28.51 2.45 24.68
C THR A 547 -27.38 3.06 25.52
N PHE A 548 -26.26 3.34 24.86
CA PHE A 548 -25.08 3.99 25.41
C PHE A 548 -24.88 5.35 24.77
N SER A 549 -24.41 6.32 25.55
CA SER A 549 -24.12 7.67 25.07
C SER A 549 -22.79 7.77 24.32
N THR A 550 -21.90 6.79 24.46
CA THR A 550 -20.56 6.79 23.83
C THR A 550 -20.16 5.38 23.38
N GLU A 551 -19.32 5.31 22.34
CA GLU A 551 -18.74 4.07 21.84
C GLU A 551 -17.89 3.36 22.92
N SER A 552 -17.15 4.10 23.73
CA SER A 552 -16.27 3.54 24.77
C SER A 552 -17.06 2.81 25.87
N THR A 553 -18.19 3.37 26.32
CA THR A 553 -19.03 2.73 27.34
C THR A 553 -19.73 1.48 26.80
N ALA A 554 -20.12 1.49 25.51
CA ALA A 554 -20.62 0.29 24.85
C ALA A 554 -19.54 -0.81 24.77
N ALA A 555 -18.32 -0.47 24.36
CA ALA A 555 -17.19 -1.42 24.29
C ALA A 555 -16.80 -1.97 25.67
N GLU A 556 -16.90 -1.16 26.73
CA GLU A 556 -16.71 -1.59 28.11
C GLU A 556 -17.77 -2.61 28.54
N TYR A 557 -19.03 -2.40 28.16
CA TYR A 557 -20.09 -3.38 28.42
C TYR A 557 -19.84 -4.71 27.70
N VAL A 558 -19.42 -4.65 26.42
CA VAL A 558 -19.03 -5.85 25.66
C VAL A 558 -17.86 -6.59 26.32
N SER A 559 -16.90 -5.86 26.89
CA SER A 559 -15.78 -6.45 27.63
C SER A 559 -16.20 -7.32 28.81
N GLY A 560 -17.32 -6.98 29.46
CA GLY A 560 -17.90 -7.79 30.53
C GLY A 560 -18.58 -9.06 30.02
N ILE A 561 -19.11 -9.04 28.78
CA ILE A 561 -19.75 -10.21 28.14
C ILE A 561 -18.69 -11.18 27.58
N ILE A 562 -17.64 -10.64 26.98
CA ILE A 562 -16.52 -11.39 26.36
C ILE A 562 -15.33 -11.44 27.33
N ALA A 563 -15.52 -12.04 28.51
CA ALA A 563 -14.53 -11.99 29.60
C ALA A 563 -13.33 -12.94 29.39
N ASP A 564 -13.48 -14.02 28.64
CA ASP A 564 -12.44 -15.04 28.40
C ASP A 564 -11.50 -14.62 27.25
N ARG A 565 -10.66 -13.62 27.53
CA ARG A 565 -9.68 -13.07 26.59
C ARG A 565 -8.44 -12.56 27.32
N ILE A 566 -7.39 -12.24 26.57
CA ILE A 566 -6.26 -11.49 27.14
C ILE A 566 -6.66 -10.04 27.42
N VAL A 567 -6.09 -9.48 28.48
CA VAL A 567 -6.21 -8.03 28.77
C VAL A 567 -4.81 -7.44 28.76
N ILE A 568 -4.62 -6.36 28.01
CA ILE A 568 -3.34 -5.68 27.87
C ILE A 568 -3.46 -4.31 28.53
N SER A 569 -2.57 -4.05 29.48
CA SER A 569 -2.56 -2.79 30.21
C SER A 569 -1.18 -2.15 30.22
N GLU A 570 -1.14 -0.83 30.15
CA GLU A 570 0.03 -0.01 30.43
C GLU A 570 -0.28 0.82 31.68
N ASN A 571 0.56 0.73 32.72
CA ASN A 571 0.34 1.41 34.00
C ASN A 571 -1.04 1.16 34.64
N GLY A 572 -1.61 -0.03 34.44
CA GLY A 572 -2.89 -0.44 35.03
C GLY A 572 -4.15 -0.02 34.28
N VAL A 573 -4.04 0.63 33.11
CA VAL A 573 -5.17 0.98 32.23
C VAL A 573 -5.07 0.27 30.88
N PRO A 574 -6.20 0.02 30.16
CA PRO A 574 -6.17 -0.58 28.82
C PRO A 574 -5.20 0.15 27.88
N CYS A 575 -4.35 -0.61 27.19
CA CYS A 575 -3.30 -0.05 26.34
C CYS A 575 -3.82 0.18 24.91
N HIS A 576 -4.01 1.45 24.52
CA HIS A 576 -4.52 1.80 23.18
C HIS A 576 -3.48 1.71 22.06
N SER A 577 -2.19 1.67 22.38
CA SER A 577 -1.11 1.52 21.39
C SER A 577 -0.89 0.06 20.97
N ILE A 578 -1.48 -0.90 21.69
CA ILE A 578 -1.40 -2.32 21.33
C ILE A 578 -2.70 -2.78 20.67
N LYS A 579 -2.57 -3.39 19.50
CA LYS A 579 -3.65 -4.10 18.80
C LYS A 579 -3.26 -5.56 18.61
N GLY A 580 -4.24 -6.42 18.35
CA GLY A 580 -3.94 -7.80 18.03
C GLY A 580 -5.12 -8.67 17.67
N THR A 581 -4.81 -9.87 17.20
CA THR A 581 -5.76 -10.93 16.87
C THR A 581 -5.30 -12.26 17.45
N TRP A 582 -6.18 -13.26 17.40
CA TRP A 582 -5.88 -14.60 17.88
C TRP A 582 -6.44 -15.68 16.98
N ARG A 583 -5.86 -16.89 17.07
CA ARG A 583 -6.33 -18.09 16.37
C ARG A 583 -6.18 -19.31 17.25
N ASP A 584 -7.18 -20.16 17.31
CA ASP A 584 -7.04 -21.53 17.83
C ASP A 584 -6.46 -22.42 16.74
N ILE A 585 -5.36 -23.10 17.05
CA ILE A 585 -4.57 -23.86 16.07
C ILE A 585 -3.77 -24.99 16.73
N GLU A 586 -3.53 -26.06 15.96
CA GLU A 586 -2.58 -27.10 16.33
C GLU A 586 -1.20 -26.80 15.74
N ILE A 587 -0.16 -26.78 16.59
CA ILE A 587 1.23 -26.63 16.15
C ILE A 587 2.04 -27.80 16.68
N SER A 588 2.65 -28.58 15.79
CA SER A 588 3.49 -29.73 16.17
C SER A 588 2.80 -30.73 17.12
N GLY A 589 1.49 -30.95 16.97
CA GLY A 589 0.69 -31.83 17.83
C GLY A 589 0.18 -31.18 19.12
N PHE A 590 0.48 -29.90 19.37
CA PHE A 590 -0.01 -29.15 20.54
C PHE A 590 -1.16 -28.25 20.14
N GLN A 591 -2.31 -28.43 20.80
CA GLN A 591 -3.47 -27.55 20.68
C GLN A 591 -3.27 -26.33 21.57
N GLY A 592 -3.57 -25.14 21.05
CA GLY A 592 -3.48 -23.90 21.82
C GLY A 592 -3.99 -22.70 21.04
N ARG A 593 -3.96 -21.56 21.72
CA ARG A 593 -4.32 -20.27 21.16
C ARG A 593 -3.07 -19.48 20.80
N PHE A 594 -2.99 -19.11 19.54
CA PHE A 594 -2.01 -18.18 19.00
C PHE A 594 -2.52 -16.74 19.16
N TYR A 595 -1.64 -15.81 19.55
CA TYR A 595 -1.90 -14.38 19.55
C TYR A 595 -0.83 -13.66 18.73
N PHE A 596 -1.26 -12.71 17.91
CA PHE A 596 -0.37 -11.76 17.23
C PHE A 596 -0.69 -10.36 17.73
N LEU A 597 0.24 -9.75 18.45
CA LEU A 597 0.11 -8.44 19.06
C LEU A 597 1.12 -7.47 18.44
N ILE A 598 0.74 -6.21 18.26
CA ILE A 598 1.58 -5.19 17.62
C ILE A 598 1.56 -3.90 18.43
N ASN A 599 2.67 -3.16 18.40
CA ASN A 599 2.69 -1.76 18.77
C ASN A 599 2.41 -0.90 17.53
N THR A 600 1.33 -0.13 17.54
CA THR A 600 0.92 0.72 16.42
C THR A 600 1.76 2.00 16.30
N ASN A 601 2.54 2.34 17.34
CA ASN A 601 3.38 3.53 17.34
C ASN A 601 4.71 3.29 16.62
N TYR A 602 4.96 4.10 15.58
CA TYR A 602 6.17 4.01 14.75
C TYR A 602 7.44 4.60 15.39
N ARG A 603 7.32 5.43 16.43
CA ARG A 603 8.43 6.22 16.98
C ARG A 603 8.74 5.93 18.45
N SER A 604 7.86 5.25 19.17
CA SER A 604 8.09 4.95 20.58
C SER A 604 7.64 3.54 20.95
N GLY A 605 8.42 2.91 21.83
CA GLY A 605 8.04 1.68 22.51
C GLY A 605 7.09 1.92 23.70
N CYS A 606 6.60 0.83 24.29
CA CYS A 606 5.74 0.85 25.47
C CYS A 606 5.97 -0.39 26.35
N ASN A 607 5.73 -0.24 27.65
CA ASN A 607 5.80 -1.34 28.62
C ASN A 607 4.40 -1.79 28.96
N VAL A 608 4.09 -3.06 28.73
CA VAL A 608 2.75 -3.59 28.95
C VAL A 608 2.78 -4.82 29.85
N ARG A 609 1.67 -5.00 30.55
CA ARG A 609 1.32 -6.22 31.26
C ARG A 609 0.19 -6.92 30.50
N ILE A 610 0.43 -8.16 30.09
CA ILE A 610 -0.53 -9.01 29.40
C ILE A 610 -1.07 -10.03 30.41
N LYS A 611 -2.38 -9.96 30.67
CA LYS A 611 -3.11 -10.89 31.55
C LYS A 611 -3.75 -11.99 30.70
N PHE A 612 -3.54 -13.24 31.08
CA PHE A 612 -4.19 -14.43 30.53
C PHE A 612 -5.21 -14.99 31.54
N PRO A 613 -6.41 -15.42 31.11
CA PRO A 613 -7.55 -15.73 31.99
C PRO A 613 -7.43 -17.04 32.81
N GLN A 614 -6.25 -17.68 32.82
CA GLN A 614 -6.01 -18.94 33.53
C GLN A 614 -4.62 -18.94 34.17
N ALA A 615 -4.54 -19.18 35.48
CA ALA A 615 -3.28 -19.39 36.19
C ALA A 615 -2.58 -20.69 35.76
N GLY A 616 -1.26 -20.64 35.67
CA GLY A 616 -0.42 -21.77 35.26
C GLY A 616 -0.50 -22.10 33.77
N LEU A 617 -1.11 -21.23 32.95
CA LEU A 617 -1.19 -21.46 31.51
C LEU A 617 0.22 -21.40 30.89
N PRO A 618 0.69 -22.45 30.20
CA PRO A 618 1.97 -22.39 29.49
C PRO A 618 1.90 -21.39 28.34
N VAL A 619 2.79 -20.39 28.34
CA VAL A 619 2.86 -19.32 27.33
C VAL A 619 4.27 -19.30 26.73
N ALA A 620 4.38 -19.64 25.45
CA ALA A 620 5.62 -19.56 24.69
C ALA A 620 5.60 -18.36 23.73
N ILE A 621 6.76 -17.80 23.46
CA ILE A 621 6.97 -16.77 22.43
C ILE A 621 7.51 -17.44 21.17
N ILE A 622 6.99 -17.07 20.01
CA ILE A 622 7.47 -17.54 18.71
C ILE A 622 8.27 -16.41 18.05
N ASP A 623 9.47 -16.73 17.55
CA ASP A 623 10.19 -15.83 16.64
C ASP A 623 9.57 -15.91 15.23
N PRO A 624 8.96 -14.84 14.70
CA PRO A 624 8.33 -14.84 13.39
C PRO A 624 9.29 -15.11 12.22
N ILE A 625 10.58 -14.78 12.34
CA ILE A 625 11.53 -14.95 11.23
C ILE A 625 11.85 -16.44 11.04
N ASN A 626 12.23 -17.10 12.13
CA ASN A 626 12.72 -18.47 12.07
C ASN A 626 11.72 -19.52 12.58
N GLY A 627 10.62 -19.12 13.22
CA GLY A 627 9.58 -20.01 13.73
C GLY A 627 9.92 -20.76 15.01
N LYS A 628 11.03 -20.44 15.70
CA LYS A 628 11.44 -21.11 16.94
C LYS A 628 10.63 -20.63 18.14
N PHE A 629 10.45 -21.53 19.10
CA PHE A 629 9.73 -21.28 20.34
C PHE A 629 10.71 -20.98 21.48
N TYR A 630 10.33 -20.03 22.33
CA TYR A 630 11.10 -19.62 23.51
C TYR A 630 10.19 -19.51 24.73
N ARG A 631 10.75 -19.73 25.92
CA ARG A 631 10.08 -19.39 27.17
C ARG A 631 10.34 -17.92 27.52
N PRO A 632 9.31 -17.13 27.89
CA PRO A 632 9.50 -15.76 28.35
C PRO A 632 10.19 -15.72 29.72
N ALA A 633 10.98 -14.67 29.97
CA ALA A 633 11.68 -14.47 31.25
C ALA A 633 10.78 -13.88 32.35
N ASN A 634 9.83 -13.01 31.99
CA ASN A 634 9.01 -12.24 32.92
C ASN A 634 7.56 -12.74 33.00
N ILE A 635 7.39 -14.06 33.12
CA ILE A 635 6.08 -14.70 33.28
C ILE A 635 5.86 -15.13 34.73
N PHE A 636 4.69 -14.85 35.27
CA PHE A 636 4.33 -15.18 36.65
C PHE A 636 2.82 -15.40 36.81
N ASN A 637 2.40 -15.95 37.96
CA ASN A 637 0.99 -16.14 38.30
C ASN A 637 0.63 -15.23 39.47
N GLU A 638 -0.55 -14.61 39.40
CA GLU A 638 -1.14 -13.83 40.48
C GLU A 638 -2.64 -14.14 40.50
N GLU A 639 -3.15 -14.49 41.68
CA GLU A 639 -4.52 -15.01 41.87
C GLU A 639 -4.83 -16.18 40.90
N ASN A 640 -5.88 -16.03 40.07
CA ASN A 640 -6.35 -17.02 39.12
C ASN A 640 -5.86 -16.79 37.68
N ASN A 641 -4.86 -15.92 37.47
CA ASN A 641 -4.39 -15.51 36.14
C ASN A 641 -2.89 -15.69 35.96
N THR A 642 -2.46 -15.85 34.71
CA THR A 642 -1.05 -15.79 34.30
C THR A 642 -0.76 -14.40 33.70
N PHE A 643 0.41 -13.84 34.00
CA PHE A 643 0.83 -12.51 33.54
C PHE A 643 2.17 -12.57 32.82
N LEU A 644 2.31 -11.74 31.79
CA LEU A 644 3.56 -11.49 31.08
C LEU A 644 3.83 -9.99 31.03
N ASP A 645 4.93 -9.56 31.65
CA ASP A 645 5.44 -8.19 31.50
C ASP A 645 6.39 -8.13 30.30
N TYR A 646 6.07 -7.24 29.34
CA TYR A 646 6.75 -7.20 28.05
C TYR A 646 6.98 -5.76 27.57
N TYR A 647 8.17 -5.52 27.00
CA TYR A 647 8.52 -4.27 26.34
C TYR A 647 8.41 -4.40 24.82
N PHE A 648 7.51 -3.63 24.22
CA PHE A 648 7.43 -3.46 22.77
C PHE A 648 8.34 -2.31 22.35
N GLY A 649 9.22 -2.54 21.38
CA GLY A 649 9.89 -1.46 20.64
C GLY A 649 8.91 -0.69 19.76
N ALA A 650 9.37 0.39 19.12
CA ALA A 650 8.59 1.09 18.12
C ALA A 650 8.26 0.16 16.92
N ALA A 651 7.00 0.12 16.50
CA ALA A 651 6.49 -0.79 15.45
C ALA A 651 6.77 -2.30 15.70
N ASP A 652 7.07 -2.70 16.93
CA ASP A 652 7.39 -4.09 17.27
C ASP A 652 6.13 -4.97 17.29
N SER A 653 6.34 -6.28 17.31
CA SER A 653 5.29 -7.30 17.38
C SER A 653 5.64 -8.41 18.35
N LEU A 654 4.63 -9.13 18.82
CA LEU A 654 4.78 -10.29 19.68
C LEU A 654 3.86 -11.42 19.18
N MET A 655 4.47 -12.57 18.88
CA MET A 655 3.77 -13.83 18.60
C MET A 655 3.80 -14.70 19.85
N ILE A 656 2.61 -15.03 20.37
CA ILE A 656 2.45 -15.88 21.55
C ILE A 656 1.71 -17.15 21.16
N PHE A 657 2.10 -18.28 21.74
CA PHE A 657 1.32 -19.50 21.76
C PHE A 657 1.04 -19.93 23.20
N ALA A 658 -0.23 -19.96 23.57
CA ALA A 658 -0.69 -20.33 24.90
C ALA A 658 -1.48 -21.65 24.84
N GLY A 659 -1.02 -22.67 25.56
CA GLY A 659 -1.64 -24.00 25.51
C GLY A 659 -1.12 -24.98 26.55
N ALA A 660 -2.02 -25.79 27.13
CA ALA A 660 -1.77 -26.63 28.30
C ALA A 660 -0.66 -27.69 28.15
N ALA A 661 -0.23 -28.01 26.92
CA ALA A 661 0.70 -29.10 26.64
C ALA A 661 2.09 -28.64 26.15
N VAL A 662 2.37 -27.33 26.11
CA VAL A 662 3.68 -26.83 25.65
C VAL A 662 4.78 -27.18 26.68
N PRO A 663 5.85 -27.90 26.30
CA PRO A 663 6.91 -28.30 27.23
C PRO A 663 7.88 -27.14 27.52
N MET A 664 7.44 -26.18 28.33
CA MET A 664 8.18 -24.94 28.63
C MET A 664 9.61 -25.15 29.11
N GLU A 665 9.86 -26.18 29.93
CA GLU A 665 11.19 -26.51 30.47
C GLU A 665 12.21 -26.93 29.38
N LYS A 666 11.72 -27.33 28.21
CA LYS A 666 12.58 -27.71 27.06
C LYS A 666 12.89 -26.52 26.15
N LEU A 667 12.22 -25.38 26.33
CA LEU A 667 12.40 -24.21 25.49
C LEU A 667 13.55 -23.34 26.01
N PRO A 668 14.39 -22.80 25.12
CA PRO A 668 15.39 -21.81 25.51
C PRO A 668 14.72 -20.56 26.09
N LEU A 669 15.39 -19.95 27.07
CA LEU A 669 14.97 -18.65 27.61
C LEU A 669 15.13 -17.58 26.53
N LEU A 670 14.10 -16.77 26.32
CA LEU A 670 14.22 -15.58 25.47
C LEU A 670 14.93 -14.48 26.26
N GLU A 671 16.20 -14.25 25.96
CA GLU A 671 16.92 -13.06 26.42
C GLU A 671 16.56 -11.89 25.50
N ARG A 672 16.01 -10.80 26.07
CA ARG A 672 15.72 -9.53 25.37
C ARG A 672 16.20 -8.36 26.20
N ILE A 673 16.49 -7.24 25.55
CA ILE A 673 16.78 -6.00 26.26
C ILE A 673 15.52 -5.49 26.98
N SER A 674 15.69 -4.94 28.17
CA SER A 674 14.61 -4.23 28.89
C SER A 674 14.39 -2.84 28.29
N SER A 675 13.34 -2.14 28.73
CA SER A 675 13.09 -0.74 28.31
C SER A 675 14.14 0.25 28.82
N ALA A 676 14.94 -0.14 29.82
CA ALA A 676 15.99 0.67 30.42
C ALA A 676 17.19 -0.23 30.75
N PRO A 677 17.93 -0.71 29.73
CA PRO A 677 19.03 -1.63 29.94
C PRO A 677 20.21 -0.89 30.61
N THR A 678 20.97 -1.59 31.45
CA THR A 678 22.14 -1.00 32.12
C THR A 678 23.31 -0.95 31.15
N THR A 679 23.79 0.26 30.81
CA THR A 679 25.00 0.44 30.01
C THR A 679 26.22 -0.03 30.79
N VAL A 680 27.01 -0.91 30.18
CA VAL A 680 28.30 -1.37 30.70
C VAL A 680 29.44 -0.61 30.04
N PHE A 681 29.37 -0.38 28.73
CA PHE A 681 30.38 0.35 27.96
C PHE A 681 29.74 1.12 26.80
N GLN A 682 30.23 2.34 26.52
CA GLN A 682 29.80 3.18 25.39
C GLN A 682 30.98 3.35 24.42
N LEU A 683 30.74 3.13 23.13
CA LEU A 683 31.75 3.32 22.08
C LEU A 683 31.85 4.82 21.68
N PRO A 684 33.06 5.38 21.48
CA PRO A 684 33.23 6.76 21.01
C PRO A 684 32.79 6.96 19.55
N GLU A 685 32.13 8.09 19.25
CA GLU A 685 31.58 8.42 17.92
C GLU A 685 32.64 8.83 16.88
N GLU A 686 33.77 9.41 17.30
CA GLU A 686 34.77 9.97 16.36
C GLU A 686 35.84 8.96 15.89
N SER A 687 35.78 7.72 16.38
CA SER A 687 36.86 6.73 16.19
C SER A 687 36.62 5.73 15.06
N TRP A 688 35.70 6.02 14.15
CA TRP A 688 35.33 5.10 13.06
C TRP A 688 36.10 5.36 11.79
N LYS A 689 36.34 4.30 11.02
CA LYS A 689 36.87 4.37 9.65
C LYS A 689 36.02 3.55 8.69
N ILE A 690 35.93 4.03 7.46
CA ILE A 690 35.30 3.28 6.37
C ILE A 690 36.30 2.25 5.84
N VAL A 691 36.01 0.96 6.03
CA VAL A 691 36.89 -0.13 5.57
C VAL A 691 36.39 -0.81 4.31
N LYS A 692 35.09 -0.69 4.03
CA LYS A 692 34.43 -1.21 2.83
C LYS A 692 33.19 -0.37 2.54
N ALA A 693 32.84 -0.19 1.27
CA ALA A 693 31.72 0.60 0.82
C ALA A 693 31.40 0.24 -0.63
N THR A 694 30.14 0.43 -1.01
CA THR A 694 29.78 0.62 -2.42
C THR A 694 30.43 1.93 -2.91
N GLU A 695 30.69 2.06 -4.21
CA GLU A 695 31.21 3.32 -4.75
C GLU A 695 30.26 4.48 -4.43
N ASN A 696 30.81 5.66 -4.19
CA ASN A 696 30.01 6.84 -3.90
C ASN A 696 29.44 7.44 -5.19
N ILE A 697 28.41 8.27 -5.03
CA ILE A 697 27.66 8.84 -6.14
C ILE A 697 27.65 10.37 -6.01
N LEU A 698 27.63 11.07 -7.14
CA LEU A 698 27.24 12.47 -7.24
C LEU A 698 26.10 12.58 -8.26
N THR A 699 24.90 12.95 -7.80
CA THR A 699 23.75 13.18 -8.68
C THR A 699 23.86 14.55 -9.33
N LEU A 700 23.73 14.57 -10.66
CA LEU A 700 23.67 15.79 -11.47
C LEU A 700 22.27 15.88 -12.09
N ASP A 701 21.36 16.56 -11.39
CA ASP A 701 19.97 16.75 -11.82
C ASP A 701 19.69 18.16 -12.35
N LYS A 702 20.70 19.02 -12.43
CA LYS A 702 20.61 20.37 -12.99
C LYS A 702 21.68 20.60 -14.04
N CYS A 703 21.28 21.17 -15.17
CA CYS A 703 22.19 21.48 -16.27
C CYS A 703 21.81 22.79 -16.95
N ARG A 704 22.68 23.25 -17.85
CA ARG A 704 22.24 24.14 -18.91
C ARG A 704 21.88 23.34 -20.16
N TYR A 705 20.92 23.83 -20.93
CA TYR A 705 20.50 23.19 -22.16
C TYR A 705 20.12 24.22 -23.23
N ARG A 706 20.15 23.81 -24.49
CA ARG A 706 19.56 24.57 -25.59
C ARG A 706 18.91 23.63 -26.60
N ILE A 707 17.89 24.16 -27.28
CA ILE A 707 17.09 23.44 -28.27
C ILE A 707 17.37 24.08 -29.64
N ASP A 708 17.64 23.27 -30.66
CA ASP A 708 17.87 23.69 -32.05
C ASP A 708 18.89 24.84 -32.20
N LYS A 709 20.00 24.77 -31.45
CA LYS A 709 21.05 25.81 -31.39
C LYS A 709 20.56 27.19 -30.91
N GLY A 710 19.43 27.23 -30.19
CA GLY A 710 18.90 28.44 -29.55
C GLY A 710 19.72 28.90 -28.34
N ASN A 711 19.10 29.75 -27.51
CA ASN A 711 19.73 30.28 -26.30
C ASN A 711 19.90 29.20 -25.22
N TRP A 712 21.01 29.28 -24.51
CA TRP A 712 21.23 28.48 -23.30
C TRP A 712 20.27 28.90 -22.18
N LYS A 713 19.63 27.90 -21.58
CA LYS A 713 18.76 28.02 -20.41
C LYS A 713 19.31 27.12 -19.30
N ILE A 714 18.97 27.40 -18.05
CA ILE A 714 19.30 26.54 -16.90
C ILE A 714 18.00 25.94 -16.38
N ALA A 715 17.95 24.62 -16.23
CA ALA A 715 16.80 23.92 -15.70
C ALA A 715 17.22 22.64 -14.98
N ASP A 716 16.32 22.12 -14.18
CA ASP A 716 16.43 20.76 -13.67
C ASP A 716 16.08 19.78 -14.78
N THR A 717 16.77 18.66 -14.81
CA THR A 717 16.78 17.74 -15.96
C THR A 717 15.38 17.17 -16.22
N VAL A 718 14.62 16.89 -15.15
CA VAL A 718 13.24 16.40 -15.23
C VAL A 718 12.29 17.42 -15.86
N ASP A 719 12.56 18.72 -15.71
CA ASP A 719 11.71 19.76 -16.32
C ASP A 719 11.99 19.92 -17.82
N ILE A 720 13.19 19.56 -18.28
CA ILE A 720 13.57 19.61 -19.70
C ILE A 720 12.73 18.63 -20.52
N GLN A 721 12.59 17.37 -20.08
CA GLN A 721 11.73 16.37 -20.74
C GLN A 721 10.35 16.96 -21.05
N ASN A 722 9.85 17.64 -20.06
CA ASN A 722 8.52 18.15 -19.96
C ASN A 722 8.36 19.34 -20.97
N GLU A 723 9.35 20.24 -21.06
CA GLU A 723 9.35 21.33 -22.06
C GLU A 723 9.44 20.80 -23.49
N LEU A 724 10.24 19.75 -23.69
CA LEU A 724 10.37 19.11 -25.00
C LEU A 724 9.05 18.48 -25.45
N LEU A 725 8.25 17.93 -24.52
CA LEU A 725 6.92 17.39 -24.82
C LEU A 725 5.93 18.50 -25.21
N ASP A 726 6.03 19.70 -24.65
CA ASP A 726 5.15 20.83 -25.01
C ASP A 726 5.42 21.38 -26.41
N LEU A 727 6.59 21.11 -27.00
CA LEU A 727 6.90 21.50 -28.38
C LEU A 727 6.13 20.68 -29.42
N GLU A 728 5.65 19.48 -29.06
CA GLU A 728 4.98 18.52 -29.95
C GLU A 728 5.71 18.28 -31.29
N ARG A 729 7.06 18.28 -31.27
CA ARG A 729 7.92 18.05 -32.44
C ARG A 729 9.28 17.47 -32.06
N CYS A 730 9.98 16.93 -33.06
CA CYS A 730 11.39 16.58 -32.91
C CYS A 730 12.26 17.83 -32.80
N CYS A 731 13.37 17.73 -32.07
CA CYS A 731 14.37 18.80 -31.95
C CYS A 731 15.76 18.27 -31.56
N ASP A 732 16.78 19.05 -31.88
CA ASP A 732 18.15 18.79 -31.41
C ASP A 732 18.31 19.36 -30.00
N LEU A 733 18.85 18.55 -29.08
CA LEU A 733 19.06 18.91 -27.68
C LEU A 733 20.55 18.83 -27.34
N GLU A 734 21.08 19.92 -26.78
CA GLU A 734 22.41 19.98 -26.18
C GLU A 734 22.29 20.26 -24.68
N LEU A 735 23.01 19.51 -23.86
CA LEU A 735 23.02 19.59 -22.39
C LEU A 735 24.47 19.79 -21.92
N GLU A 736 24.72 20.70 -20.97
CA GLU A 736 26.02 20.82 -20.29
C GLU A 736 25.83 20.72 -18.76
N TYR A 737 26.54 19.78 -18.15
CA TYR A 737 26.58 19.54 -16.72
C TYR A 737 27.94 19.97 -16.16
N ASP A 738 27.93 20.88 -15.20
CA ASP A 738 29.13 21.32 -14.50
C ASP A 738 29.30 20.56 -13.18
N PHE A 739 30.51 20.09 -12.89
CA PHE A 739 30.88 19.49 -11.60
C PHE A 739 32.28 19.92 -11.17
N THR A 740 32.52 19.97 -9.85
CA THR A 740 33.76 20.50 -9.28
C THR A 740 34.63 19.37 -8.72
N ILE A 741 35.93 19.40 -9.01
CA ILE A 741 36.95 18.52 -8.43
C ILE A 741 37.85 19.33 -7.47
N ALA A 742 38.03 18.84 -6.25
CA ALA A 742 38.85 19.47 -5.22
C ALA A 742 40.35 19.43 -5.55
N GLU A 743 41.15 20.27 -4.89
CA GLU A 743 42.61 20.37 -5.07
C GLU A 743 43.40 19.14 -4.63
N ASN A 744 42.86 18.35 -3.70
CA ASN A 744 43.49 17.18 -3.10
C ASN A 744 43.06 15.85 -3.74
N PHE A 745 42.12 15.84 -4.68
CA PHE A 745 41.66 14.63 -5.36
C PHE A 745 42.79 14.00 -6.20
N ASP A 746 42.86 12.68 -6.36
CA ASP A 746 43.81 12.09 -7.30
C ASP A 746 43.13 12.02 -8.69
N LEU A 747 43.59 12.83 -9.66
CA LEU A 747 43.01 12.90 -11.01
C LEU A 747 43.12 11.59 -11.80
N HIS A 748 43.92 10.62 -11.33
CA HIS A 748 43.98 9.27 -11.89
C HIS A 748 42.95 8.31 -11.27
N THR A 749 42.23 8.74 -10.24
CA THR A 749 41.14 7.94 -9.65
C THR A 749 40.05 7.75 -10.70
N PRO A 750 39.67 6.50 -11.02
CA PRO A 750 38.60 6.23 -11.98
C PRO A 750 37.27 6.84 -11.54
N VAL A 751 36.60 7.53 -12.46
CA VAL A 751 35.24 8.03 -12.30
C VAL A 751 34.45 7.58 -13.52
N ASP A 752 33.33 6.91 -13.27
CA ASP A 752 32.40 6.53 -14.31
C ASP A 752 31.24 7.53 -14.38
N LEU A 753 30.79 7.79 -15.59
CA LEU A 753 29.54 8.47 -15.88
C LEU A 753 28.43 7.43 -16.01
N VAL A 754 27.30 7.63 -15.34
CA VAL A 754 26.13 6.76 -15.41
C VAL A 754 25.00 7.50 -16.12
N VAL A 755 24.51 6.92 -17.21
CA VAL A 755 23.47 7.50 -18.07
C VAL A 755 22.49 6.42 -18.48
N GLU A 756 21.22 6.79 -18.61
CA GLU A 756 20.21 5.92 -19.18
C GLU A 756 20.24 6.00 -20.71
N VAL A 757 20.38 4.84 -21.37
CA VAL A 757 20.38 4.72 -22.84
C VAL A 757 21.50 5.57 -23.51
N PRO A 758 22.77 5.42 -23.10
CA PRO A 758 23.86 6.31 -23.51
C PRO A 758 24.14 6.33 -25.01
N HIS A 759 23.79 5.27 -25.74
CA HIS A 759 23.96 5.18 -27.20
C HIS A 759 23.14 6.21 -28.00
N ASN A 760 22.17 6.86 -27.36
CA ASN A 760 21.40 7.96 -27.96
C ASN A 760 22.13 9.32 -27.86
N PHE A 761 23.31 9.37 -27.24
CA PHE A 761 24.02 10.60 -26.96
C PHE A 761 25.45 10.61 -27.54
N GLN A 762 25.90 11.80 -27.91
CA GLN A 762 27.31 12.10 -28.14
C GLN A 762 27.87 12.85 -26.93
N PHE A 763 29.11 12.52 -26.53
CA PHE A 763 29.69 13.03 -25.30
C PHE A 763 31.01 13.80 -25.52
N SER A 764 31.23 14.82 -24.70
CA SER A 764 32.55 15.44 -24.54
C SER A 764 32.77 15.90 -23.10
N LEU A 765 34.01 15.84 -22.61
CA LEU A 765 34.41 16.33 -21.29
C LEU A 765 35.51 17.38 -21.47
N ASN A 766 35.30 18.60 -20.93
CA ASN A 766 36.23 19.72 -21.07
C ASN A 766 36.66 19.94 -22.54
N ASP A 767 35.70 20.00 -23.45
CA ASP A 767 35.88 20.15 -24.91
C ASP A 767 36.55 18.95 -25.62
N HIS A 768 36.84 17.86 -24.93
CA HIS A 768 37.34 16.62 -25.51
C HIS A 768 36.22 15.61 -25.77
N SER A 769 35.90 15.36 -27.04
CA SER A 769 34.95 14.32 -27.42
C SER A 769 35.51 12.93 -27.09
N PHE A 770 34.64 12.01 -26.67
CA PHE A 770 35.04 10.64 -26.34
C PHE A 770 33.96 9.62 -26.72
N ASP A 771 34.42 8.40 -27.03
CA ASP A 771 33.55 7.27 -27.35
C ASP A 771 33.05 6.55 -26.09
N ILE A 772 31.86 5.96 -26.18
CA ILE A 772 31.26 5.17 -25.10
C ILE A 772 32.11 3.91 -24.84
N LYS A 773 32.67 3.81 -23.64
CA LYS A 773 33.33 2.61 -23.13
C LYS A 773 32.52 2.04 -21.97
N HIS A 774 31.63 1.11 -22.29
CA HIS A 774 30.75 0.45 -21.32
C HIS A 774 31.55 -0.25 -20.20
N ASN A 775 31.12 -0.06 -18.95
CA ASN A 775 31.76 -0.60 -17.74
C ASN A 775 30.77 -1.25 -16.77
N GLY A 776 29.70 -1.85 -17.31
CA GLY A 776 28.65 -2.50 -16.51
C GLY A 776 27.52 -1.54 -16.14
N TYR A 777 26.80 -1.86 -15.06
CA TYR A 777 25.56 -1.20 -14.67
C TYR A 777 25.58 -0.77 -13.21
N LEU A 778 24.75 0.23 -12.86
CA LEU A 778 24.54 0.67 -11.48
C LEU A 778 23.09 0.34 -11.03
N PHE A 779 22.93 -0.65 -10.16
CA PHE A 779 21.66 -1.15 -9.61
C PHE A 779 20.66 -1.77 -10.62
N ASP A 780 20.45 -1.17 -11.78
CA ASP A 780 19.52 -1.60 -12.84
C ASP A 780 20.23 -1.55 -14.21
N LYS A 781 19.86 -2.46 -15.13
CA LYS A 781 20.46 -2.53 -16.48
C LYS A 781 20.26 -1.25 -17.32
N ALA A 782 19.28 -0.42 -16.98
CA ALA A 782 19.06 0.87 -17.62
C ALA A 782 20.14 1.90 -17.26
N PHE A 783 20.85 1.74 -16.14
CA PHE A 783 21.84 2.69 -15.63
C PHE A 783 23.23 2.24 -16.07
N GLU A 784 23.54 2.48 -17.35
CA GLU A 784 24.80 2.06 -17.96
C GLU A 784 25.98 2.92 -17.48
N ARG A 785 27.08 2.27 -17.10
CA ARG A 785 28.34 2.91 -16.71
C ARG A 785 29.20 3.14 -17.95
N ILE A 786 29.71 4.36 -18.10
CA ILE A 786 30.63 4.78 -19.16
C ILE A 786 31.92 5.28 -18.50
N LYS A 787 33.07 4.74 -18.89
CA LYS A 787 34.36 5.25 -18.38
C LYS A 787 34.60 6.66 -18.90
N LEU A 788 34.82 7.61 -17.99
CA LEU A 788 35.26 8.95 -18.39
C LEU A 788 36.75 8.96 -18.77
N PRO A 789 37.15 9.79 -19.75
CA PRO A 789 38.55 10.00 -20.09
C PRO A 789 39.28 10.74 -18.95
N SER A 790 40.58 10.51 -18.82
CA SER A 790 41.43 11.09 -17.76
C SER A 790 41.79 12.58 -17.99
N CYS A 791 40.91 13.36 -18.60
CA CYS A 791 41.10 14.79 -18.90
C CYS A 791 40.40 15.70 -17.87
N PHE A 792 40.32 15.23 -16.62
CA PHE A 792 39.84 16.02 -15.50
C PHE A 792 40.80 17.17 -15.18
N ARG A 793 40.24 18.31 -14.77
CA ARG A 793 41.00 19.45 -14.23
C ARG A 793 40.54 19.77 -12.81
N ARG A 794 41.41 20.40 -12.03
CA ARG A 794 41.02 20.99 -10.73
C ARG A 794 39.96 22.07 -10.94
N GLY A 795 39.04 22.19 -9.99
CA GLY A 795 37.91 23.11 -10.10
C GLY A 795 36.81 22.59 -11.04
N ILE A 796 36.23 23.47 -11.84
CA ILE A 796 35.02 23.19 -12.63
C ILE A 796 35.37 22.36 -13.87
N ASN A 797 34.68 21.24 -14.06
CA ASN A 797 34.69 20.40 -15.25
C ASN A 797 33.30 20.43 -15.90
N THR A 798 33.25 20.38 -17.23
CA THR A 798 32.00 20.46 -17.98
C THR A 798 31.83 19.22 -18.85
N LEU A 799 30.74 18.49 -18.62
CA LEU A 799 30.31 17.35 -19.43
C LEU A 799 29.21 17.79 -20.39
N ASN A 800 29.44 17.67 -21.69
CA ASN A 800 28.44 17.96 -22.71
C ASN A 800 27.83 16.68 -23.27
N MET A 801 26.52 16.70 -23.47
CA MET A 801 25.74 15.63 -24.10
C MET A 801 24.90 16.21 -25.24
N LYS A 802 24.88 15.52 -26.39
CA LYS A 802 24.04 15.91 -27.54
C LYS A 802 23.17 14.75 -27.97
N THR A 803 21.89 15.01 -28.20
CA THR A 803 20.93 14.01 -28.69
C THR A 803 19.87 14.65 -29.57
N ARG A 804 19.09 13.82 -30.25
CA ARG A 804 17.88 14.22 -30.97
C ARG A 804 16.68 13.73 -30.16
N PHE A 805 15.88 14.67 -29.65
CA PHE A 805 14.65 14.34 -28.96
C PHE A 805 13.55 14.03 -29.97
N GLU A 806 12.91 12.87 -29.84
CA GLU A 806 11.82 12.43 -30.70
C GLU A 806 10.82 11.53 -29.94
N GLN A 807 9.57 11.59 -30.38
CA GLN A 807 8.49 10.67 -30.00
C GLN A 807 7.78 10.23 -31.27
N ASP A 808 7.21 9.02 -31.28
CA ASP A 808 6.40 8.55 -32.39
C ASP A 808 4.96 9.10 -32.35
N ASP A 809 4.22 8.94 -33.45
CA ASP A 809 2.86 9.47 -33.59
C ASP A 809 1.88 8.87 -32.58
N GLU A 810 2.05 7.59 -32.24
CA GLU A 810 1.24 6.88 -31.24
C GLU A 810 1.46 7.48 -29.83
N THR A 811 2.72 7.77 -29.49
CA THR A 811 3.09 8.44 -28.24
C THR A 811 2.44 9.82 -28.17
N TRP A 812 2.49 10.62 -29.25
CA TRP A 812 1.85 11.93 -29.27
C TRP A 812 0.33 11.88 -29.09
N GLN A 813 -0.34 10.90 -29.72
CA GLN A 813 -1.78 10.69 -29.52
C GLN A 813 -2.10 10.32 -28.07
N THR A 814 -1.29 9.44 -27.47
CA THR A 814 -1.45 9.01 -26.07
C THR A 814 -1.23 10.18 -25.11
N ILE A 815 -0.21 11.03 -25.33
CA ILE A 815 0.03 12.24 -24.52
C ILE A 815 -1.20 13.16 -24.54
N ARG A 816 -1.82 13.38 -25.70
CA ARG A 816 -3.01 14.24 -25.81
C ARG A 816 -4.19 13.66 -25.02
N LYS A 817 -4.40 12.35 -25.05
CA LYS A 817 -5.44 11.68 -24.25
C LYS A 817 -5.11 11.68 -22.75
N ALA A 818 -3.85 11.48 -22.40
CA ALA A 818 -3.32 11.56 -21.05
C ALA A 818 -3.38 12.97 -20.44
N ARG A 819 -3.70 14.02 -21.21
CA ARG A 819 -4.04 15.35 -20.64
C ARG A 819 -5.50 15.43 -20.15
N ILE A 820 -6.35 14.48 -20.58
CA ILE A 820 -7.79 14.49 -20.31
C ILE A 820 -8.16 13.50 -19.20
N PHE A 821 -7.59 12.28 -19.23
CA PHE A 821 -7.98 11.21 -18.30
C PHE A 821 -6.79 10.41 -17.75
N GLU A 822 -6.86 10.06 -16.47
CA GLU A 822 -5.77 9.42 -15.71
C GLU A 822 -5.39 8.04 -16.26
N SER A 823 -6.36 7.22 -16.68
CA SER A 823 -6.07 5.88 -17.21
C SER A 823 -5.19 5.89 -18.47
N GLU A 824 -5.22 6.97 -19.24
CA GLU A 824 -4.32 7.14 -20.40
C GLU A 824 -2.91 7.55 -19.96
N TYR A 825 -2.79 8.34 -18.89
CA TYR A 825 -1.51 8.68 -18.27
C TYR A 825 -0.82 7.45 -17.66
N ASN A 826 -1.60 6.54 -17.06
CA ASN A 826 -1.11 5.31 -16.43
C ASN A 826 -0.40 4.36 -17.41
N LYS A 827 -0.77 4.42 -18.70
CA LYS A 827 -0.18 3.62 -19.79
C LYS A 827 0.97 4.30 -20.52
N LEU A 828 1.25 5.58 -20.23
CA LEU A 828 2.12 6.41 -21.06
C LEU A 828 3.57 5.87 -21.08
N THR A 829 4.09 5.69 -22.29
CA THR A 829 5.47 5.28 -22.58
C THR A 829 6.11 6.30 -23.51
N PHE A 830 7.36 6.67 -23.25
CA PHE A 830 8.12 7.57 -24.11
C PHE A 830 9.18 6.81 -24.90
N LYS A 831 9.49 7.31 -26.09
CA LYS A 831 10.61 6.84 -26.92
C LYS A 831 11.93 7.42 -26.44
N THR A 832 12.01 8.75 -26.33
CA THR A 832 13.17 9.46 -25.73
C THR A 832 12.79 10.02 -24.36
N GLU A 833 13.59 9.70 -23.35
CA GLU A 833 13.47 10.22 -21.99
C GLU A 833 14.77 10.96 -21.62
N ILE A 834 14.63 12.18 -21.09
CA ILE A 834 15.73 13.00 -20.58
C ILE A 834 15.73 12.89 -19.06
N GLU A 835 16.85 12.43 -18.49
CA GLU A 835 16.97 12.05 -17.09
C GLU A 835 18.26 12.55 -16.46
N SER A 836 18.23 12.74 -15.14
CA SER A 836 19.43 13.06 -14.36
C SER A 836 20.54 12.04 -14.60
N ILE A 837 21.79 12.50 -14.60
CA ILE A 837 22.97 11.66 -14.75
C ILE A 837 23.74 11.58 -13.44
N TYR A 838 24.63 10.60 -13.33
CA TYR A 838 25.39 10.37 -12.10
C TYR A 838 26.87 10.19 -12.38
N LEU A 839 27.71 10.67 -11.47
CA LEU A 839 29.13 10.30 -11.42
C LEU A 839 29.32 9.28 -10.30
N CYS A 840 30.09 8.22 -10.53
CA CYS A 840 30.31 7.14 -9.57
C CYS A 840 31.79 6.75 -9.47
N GLY A 841 32.28 6.51 -8.26
CA GLY A 841 33.66 6.09 -8.01
C GLY A 841 34.08 6.12 -6.53
N ASP A 842 35.38 5.90 -6.29
CA ASP A 842 36.01 6.01 -4.96
C ASP A 842 36.35 7.48 -4.63
N PHE A 843 35.33 8.25 -4.27
CA PHE A 843 35.50 9.65 -3.86
C PHE A 843 34.51 10.04 -2.77
N ALA A 844 34.88 11.02 -1.96
CA ALA A 844 33.95 11.74 -1.10
C ALA A 844 33.28 12.89 -1.88
N VAL A 845 32.08 13.31 -1.46
CA VAL A 845 31.39 14.48 -2.00
C VAL A 845 31.23 15.53 -0.91
N THR A 846 32.04 16.57 -0.97
CA THR A 846 31.99 17.68 -0.01
C THR A 846 30.91 18.69 -0.40
N HIS A 847 30.03 19.04 0.54
CA HIS A 847 29.03 20.10 0.38
C HIS A 847 29.60 21.45 0.82
N ASN A 848 29.45 22.47 -0.04
CA ASN A 848 29.86 23.84 0.23
C ASN A 848 28.61 24.73 0.26
N GLY A 849 28.11 25.04 1.45
CA GLY A 849 26.95 25.93 1.61
C GLY A 849 26.29 25.80 2.97
N SER A 850 25.01 26.18 3.06
CA SER A 850 24.24 26.07 4.30
C SER A 850 23.51 24.74 4.40
N VAL A 851 23.47 24.19 5.62
CA VAL A 851 22.72 22.99 5.97
C VAL A 851 21.59 23.39 6.92
N THR A 852 20.40 22.86 6.71
CA THR A 852 19.24 23.05 7.60
C THR A 852 18.65 21.70 7.96
N GLN A 853 18.48 21.42 9.24
CA GLN A 853 17.84 20.20 9.71
C GLN A 853 16.32 20.26 9.45
N LEU A 854 15.74 19.15 9.00
CA LEU A 854 14.32 19.01 8.70
C LEU A 854 13.68 17.93 9.58
N ALA A 855 12.35 17.86 9.54
CA ALA A 855 11.61 16.73 10.09
C ALA A 855 11.95 15.42 9.35
N ASN A 856 11.53 14.30 9.93
CA ASN A 856 11.70 12.96 9.33
C ASN A 856 13.16 12.57 9.05
N ASN A 857 14.09 13.10 9.86
CA ASN A 857 15.49 12.69 9.88
C ASN A 857 16.19 12.97 8.55
N ALA A 858 16.01 14.19 8.06
CA ALA A 858 16.54 14.66 6.80
C ALA A 858 17.23 16.02 6.95
N SER A 859 18.22 16.26 6.10
CA SER A 859 18.95 17.52 6.01
C SER A 859 18.69 18.20 4.66
N ARG A 860 18.54 19.53 4.67
CA ARG A 860 18.51 20.37 3.48
C ARG A 860 19.88 20.99 3.23
N LEU A 861 20.45 20.68 2.08
CA LEU A 861 21.77 21.13 1.63
C LEU A 861 21.58 22.17 0.54
N ASN A 862 21.80 23.44 0.86
CA ASN A 862 21.76 24.55 -0.09
C ASN A 862 23.18 25.01 -0.40
N GLY A 863 23.64 24.80 -1.63
CA GLY A 863 25.02 25.10 -2.02
C GLY A 863 25.48 24.27 -3.20
N SER A 864 26.80 24.13 -3.33
CA SER A 864 27.43 23.30 -4.36
C SER A 864 28.06 22.03 -3.77
N PHE A 865 28.34 21.08 -4.64
CA PHE A 865 29.01 19.82 -4.30
C PHE A 865 30.35 19.72 -5.01
N THR A 866 31.32 19.05 -4.39
CA THR A 866 32.67 18.89 -4.92
C THR A 866 33.15 17.47 -4.70
N ILE A 867 33.65 16.83 -5.76
CA ILE A 867 34.35 15.55 -5.69
C ILE A 867 35.68 15.79 -4.97
N ASP A 868 35.85 15.14 -3.84
CA ASP A 868 36.98 15.26 -2.92
C ASP A 868 37.78 13.94 -2.88
N SER A 869 38.80 13.89 -2.04
CA SER A 869 39.59 12.73 -1.63
C SER A 869 38.83 11.40 -1.53
N ARG A 870 39.59 10.31 -1.65
CA ARG A 870 39.06 8.93 -1.60
C ARG A 870 38.22 8.65 -0.36
N LEU A 871 37.22 7.81 -0.54
CA LEU A 871 36.31 7.42 0.53
C LEU A 871 36.93 6.34 1.41
N PHE A 872 37.61 5.36 0.81
CA PHE A 872 38.17 4.23 1.55
C PHE A 872 39.30 4.66 2.50
N GLY A 873 39.24 4.18 3.74
CA GLY A 873 40.21 4.51 4.79
C GLY A 873 39.98 5.86 5.47
N LYS A 874 38.97 6.63 5.05
CA LYS A 874 38.60 7.90 5.67
C LYS A 874 38.10 7.67 7.10
N LYS A 875 38.59 8.48 8.04
CA LYS A 875 38.02 8.58 9.39
C LYS A 875 36.73 9.38 9.34
N VAL A 876 35.71 8.90 10.03
CA VAL A 876 34.36 9.49 10.00
C VAL A 876 33.77 9.54 11.40
N ASN A 877 32.91 10.52 11.62
CA ASN A 877 31.90 10.46 12.66
C ASN A 877 30.76 9.56 12.16
N CYS A 878 30.53 8.44 12.84
CA CYS A 878 29.50 7.49 12.42
C CYS A 878 28.08 8.03 12.52
N SER A 879 27.84 9.12 13.27
CA SER A 879 26.52 9.74 13.43
C SER A 879 26.20 10.80 12.35
N GLU A 880 27.21 11.22 11.56
CA GLU A 880 27.11 12.32 10.57
C GLU A 880 27.73 11.96 9.20
N LEU A 881 27.32 10.83 8.61
CA LEU A 881 27.96 10.34 7.37
C LEU A 881 27.76 11.27 6.16
N ILE A 882 26.66 12.03 6.11
CA ILE A 882 26.44 13.05 5.07
C ILE A 882 27.54 14.11 5.09
N SER A 883 27.82 14.71 6.25
CA SER A 883 28.84 15.76 6.38
C SER A 883 30.25 15.22 6.14
N ASN A 884 30.43 13.90 6.25
CA ASN A 884 31.70 13.22 5.97
C ASN A 884 31.89 12.80 4.49
N GLY A 885 31.00 13.24 3.60
CA GLY A 885 31.18 13.12 2.16
C GLY A 885 30.30 12.09 1.49
N LEU A 886 29.19 11.69 2.12
CA LEU A 886 28.25 10.71 1.60
C LEU A 886 26.81 11.25 1.37
N PRO A 887 26.60 12.49 0.89
CA PRO A 887 25.26 13.05 0.73
C PRO A 887 24.37 12.25 -0.22
N PHE A 888 24.91 11.75 -1.34
CA PHE A 888 24.15 10.99 -2.37
C PHE A 888 24.35 9.47 -2.26
N PHE A 889 24.95 8.99 -1.17
CA PHE A 889 25.33 7.59 -1.06
C PHE A 889 24.09 6.68 -1.03
N ALA A 890 24.16 5.60 -1.81
CA ALA A 890 23.21 4.50 -1.81
C ALA A 890 24.01 3.20 -1.92
N GLY A 891 23.74 2.21 -1.07
CA GLY A 891 24.53 0.99 -1.03
C GLY A 891 24.77 0.44 0.36
N LYS A 892 25.85 -0.33 0.49
CA LYS A 892 26.36 -0.90 1.75
C LYS A 892 27.66 -0.24 2.15
N ILE A 893 27.83 0.09 3.43
CA ILE A 893 29.06 0.66 4.01
C ILE A 893 29.44 -0.07 5.30
N THR A 894 30.71 -0.43 5.45
CA THR A 894 31.26 -1.07 6.65
C THR A 894 32.10 -0.07 7.43
N LEU A 895 31.67 0.24 8.64
CA LEU A 895 32.39 1.06 9.60
C LEU A 895 33.15 0.16 10.58
N GLN A 896 34.42 0.47 10.84
CA GLN A 896 35.25 -0.27 11.80
C GLN A 896 35.72 0.65 12.93
N ASN A 897 35.70 0.13 14.16
CA ASN A 897 36.25 0.79 15.36
C ASN A 897 37.02 -0.24 16.21
N CYS A 898 37.90 0.24 17.07
CA CYS A 898 38.69 -0.55 18.01
C CYS A 898 38.49 0.01 19.42
N PHE A 899 38.19 -0.87 20.38
CA PHE A 899 37.94 -0.48 21.77
C PHE A 899 38.57 -1.48 22.75
N TYR A 900 38.61 -1.12 24.03
CA TYR A 900 39.22 -1.93 25.08
C TYR A 900 38.21 -2.19 26.18
N LEU A 901 38.15 -3.44 26.65
CA LEU A 901 37.30 -3.83 27.77
C LEU A 901 38.15 -4.37 28.92
N THR A 902 37.77 -4.05 30.15
CA THR A 902 38.22 -4.74 31.35
C THR A 902 37.62 -6.15 31.42
N GLY A 903 38.23 -7.04 32.21
CA GLY A 903 37.70 -8.38 32.43
C GLY A 903 36.28 -8.40 33.02
N ASP A 904 35.91 -7.39 33.81
CA ASP A 904 34.56 -7.26 34.38
C ASP A 904 33.54 -6.75 33.37
N GLU A 905 33.91 -5.77 32.52
CA GLU A 905 33.04 -5.32 31.44
C GLU A 905 32.74 -6.45 30.46
N ALA A 906 33.78 -7.15 29.97
CA ALA A 906 33.63 -8.25 29.02
C ALA A 906 32.71 -9.37 29.54
N LYS A 907 32.74 -9.66 30.85
CA LYS A 907 31.88 -10.67 31.48
C LYS A 907 30.43 -10.23 31.65
N ASN A 908 30.19 -8.93 31.83
CA ASN A 908 28.86 -8.38 32.14
C ASN A 908 28.06 -7.99 30.90
N ILE A 909 28.70 -7.75 29.76
CA ILE A 909 28.01 -7.42 28.50
C ILE A 909 27.25 -8.64 27.97
N ARG A 910 26.03 -8.40 27.49
CA ARG A 910 25.18 -9.40 26.84
C ARG A 910 24.79 -8.98 25.43
N PHE A 911 24.36 -7.74 25.27
CA PHE A 911 23.87 -7.19 24.02
C PHE A 911 24.64 -5.95 23.60
N LEU A 912 24.70 -5.73 22.29
CA LEU A 912 24.97 -4.43 21.71
C LEU A 912 23.64 -3.80 21.30
N SER A 913 23.27 -2.69 21.95
CA SER A 913 22.15 -1.83 21.60
C SER A 913 22.62 -0.72 20.67
N CYS A 914 21.90 -0.47 19.59
CA CYS A 914 22.29 0.45 18.54
C CYS A 914 21.10 1.33 18.14
N LEU A 915 21.23 2.65 18.18
CA LEU A 915 20.26 3.54 17.56
C LEU A 915 20.81 3.93 16.18
N VAL A 916 20.09 3.60 15.12
CA VAL A 916 20.48 3.95 13.75
C VAL A 916 19.49 4.86 13.05
N SER A 917 20.02 5.61 12.10
CA SER A 917 19.31 6.54 11.25
C SER A 917 19.43 6.09 9.80
N GLY A 918 18.34 6.21 9.03
CA GLY A 918 18.33 6.05 7.56
C GLY A 918 18.76 4.68 7.02
N SER A 919 19.07 3.72 7.88
CA SER A 919 19.56 2.39 7.50
C SER A 919 18.41 1.38 7.46
N ASN A 920 18.41 0.51 6.46
CA ASN A 920 17.46 -0.57 6.28
C ASN A 920 17.83 -1.82 7.07
N SER A 921 19.12 -2.10 7.18
CA SER A 921 19.67 -3.22 7.93
C SER A 921 21.01 -2.86 8.55
N ILE A 922 21.29 -3.46 9.71
CA ILE A 922 22.60 -3.45 10.34
C ILE A 922 23.11 -4.86 10.55
N LYS A 923 24.38 -5.10 10.25
CA LYS A 923 25.06 -6.37 10.56
C LYS A 923 26.31 -6.11 11.36
N VAL A 924 26.51 -6.87 12.45
CA VAL A 924 27.58 -6.64 13.41
C VAL A 924 28.56 -7.81 13.41
N ARG A 925 29.85 -7.50 13.29
CA ARG A 925 30.93 -8.45 13.53
C ARG A 925 31.86 -7.92 14.62
N ILE A 926 32.25 -8.78 15.54
CA ILE A 926 33.23 -8.44 16.59
C ILE A 926 34.34 -9.48 16.57
N ASN A 927 35.59 -9.04 16.45
CA ASN A 927 36.77 -9.91 16.36
C ASN A 927 36.66 -10.97 15.25
N GLY A 928 35.98 -10.63 14.14
CA GLY A 928 35.72 -11.53 13.01
C GLY A 928 34.55 -12.50 13.21
N ILE A 929 33.93 -12.51 14.39
CA ILE A 929 32.75 -13.33 14.71
C ILE A 929 31.49 -12.58 14.26
N ASP A 930 30.62 -13.24 13.50
CA ASP A 930 29.30 -12.72 13.10
C ASP A 930 28.34 -12.76 14.28
N CYS A 931 27.99 -11.59 14.82
CA CYS A 931 27.06 -11.43 15.94
C CYS A 931 25.59 -11.36 15.46
N GLY A 932 25.35 -11.46 14.15
CA GLY A 932 24.04 -11.37 13.53
C GLY A 932 23.69 -9.98 13.03
N ALA A 933 22.43 -9.84 12.64
CA ALA A 933 21.87 -8.63 12.08
C ALA A 933 20.64 -8.18 12.85
N SER A 934 20.38 -6.87 12.81
CA SER A 934 19.15 -6.28 13.31
C SER A 934 18.54 -5.39 12.24
N PHE A 935 17.22 -5.43 12.15
CA PHE A 935 16.46 -4.83 11.06
C PHE A 935 15.39 -3.86 11.56
N TRP A 936 15.13 -3.85 12.88
CA TRP A 936 14.11 -3.05 13.53
C TRP A 936 14.32 -2.94 15.04
N GLU A 937 13.60 -2.00 15.65
CA GLU A 937 13.55 -1.77 17.09
C GLU A 937 12.95 -2.96 17.88
N PRO A 938 13.44 -3.26 19.09
CA PRO A 938 14.68 -2.74 19.65
C PRO A 938 15.90 -3.27 18.88
N PHE A 939 16.75 -2.36 18.42
CA PHE A 939 17.96 -2.71 17.67
C PHE A 939 19.02 -3.24 18.64
N ALA A 940 18.94 -4.54 18.93
CA ALA A 940 19.87 -5.22 19.80
C ALA A 940 20.36 -6.53 19.19
N VAL A 941 21.66 -6.78 19.30
CA VAL A 941 22.28 -8.05 18.89
C VAL A 941 23.05 -8.69 20.05
N PRO A 942 22.95 -10.01 20.27
CA PRO A 942 23.73 -10.69 21.29
C PRO A 942 25.21 -10.68 20.89
N VAL A 943 26.09 -10.32 21.83
CA VAL A 943 27.54 -10.17 21.57
C VAL A 943 28.44 -10.85 22.61
N LYS A 944 27.85 -11.47 23.64
CA LYS A 944 28.58 -12.04 24.78
C LYS A 944 29.70 -13.00 24.37
N ASP A 945 29.46 -13.81 23.33
CA ASP A 945 30.39 -14.86 22.89
C ASP A 945 31.50 -14.34 21.96
N ALA A 946 31.44 -13.06 21.56
CA ALA A 946 32.40 -12.43 20.65
C ALA A 946 33.41 -11.49 21.34
N LEU A 947 33.17 -11.17 22.62
CA LEU A 947 33.95 -10.20 23.39
C LEU A 947 35.03 -10.87 24.25
N HIS A 948 36.15 -10.19 24.46
CA HIS A 948 37.18 -10.61 25.40
C HIS A 948 37.81 -9.42 26.13
N GLU A 949 38.55 -9.70 27.21
CA GLU A 949 39.34 -8.68 27.91
C GLU A 949 40.44 -8.11 26.99
N GLY A 950 40.70 -6.81 27.12
CA GLY A 950 41.66 -6.08 26.29
C GLY A 950 41.04 -5.61 24.98
N LYS A 951 41.82 -5.67 23.90
CA LYS A 951 41.52 -5.03 22.61
C LYS A 951 40.47 -5.81 21.81
N ASN A 952 39.35 -5.18 21.46
CA ASN A 952 38.32 -5.72 20.58
C ASN A 952 38.19 -4.87 19.31
N ILE A 953 37.86 -5.51 18.19
CA ILE A 953 37.57 -4.85 16.90
C ILE A 953 36.10 -5.09 16.57
N ILE A 954 35.36 -4.01 16.30
CA ILE A 954 33.98 -4.07 15.85
C ILE A 954 33.87 -3.56 14.42
N GLU A 955 33.09 -4.27 13.61
CA GLU A 955 32.67 -3.87 12.27
C GLU A 955 31.14 -3.85 12.22
N ILE A 956 30.59 -2.79 11.62
CA ILE A 956 29.15 -2.63 11.43
C ILE A 956 28.89 -2.32 9.97
N ASP A 957 28.17 -3.21 9.30
CA ASP A 957 27.65 -2.97 7.97
C ASP A 957 26.32 -2.22 8.09
N LEU A 958 26.21 -1.07 7.42
CA LEU A 958 24.97 -0.31 7.23
C LEU A 958 24.53 -0.44 5.78
N THR A 959 23.28 -0.82 5.56
CA THR A 959 22.66 -0.84 4.22
C THR A 959 21.63 0.27 4.08
N ILE A 960 21.68 1.00 2.97
CA ILE A 960 20.87 2.19 2.72
C ILE A 960 20.12 2.03 1.40
N SER A 961 18.89 2.53 1.33
CA SER A 961 18.09 2.51 0.12
C SER A 961 18.63 3.44 -0.98
N LEU A 962 17.95 3.45 -2.13
CA LEU A 962 18.25 4.35 -3.25
C LEU A 962 17.80 5.81 -3.01
N ARG A 963 17.32 6.17 -1.81
CA ARG A 963 16.66 7.46 -1.54
C ARG A 963 17.54 8.68 -1.82
N ASN A 964 18.81 8.65 -1.41
CA ASN A 964 19.72 9.79 -1.59
C ASN A 964 20.27 9.88 -3.02
N MET A 965 20.11 8.83 -3.83
CA MET A 965 20.42 8.84 -5.25
C MET A 965 19.23 9.33 -6.08
N LEU A 966 18.02 8.84 -5.79
CA LEU A 966 16.85 8.97 -6.66
C LEU A 966 15.84 10.04 -6.24
N GLY A 967 15.88 10.52 -4.99
CA GLY A 967 14.98 11.57 -4.52
C GLY A 967 13.60 11.08 -4.05
N PRO A 968 12.60 11.98 -3.98
CA PRO A 968 12.62 13.37 -4.47
C PRO A 968 13.55 14.29 -3.64
N HIS A 969 14.41 15.05 -4.31
CA HIS A 969 15.39 15.91 -3.63
C HIS A 969 14.87 17.30 -3.28
N HIS A 970 13.82 17.80 -3.95
CA HIS A 970 13.56 19.24 -4.02
C HIS A 970 12.28 19.70 -3.34
N LEU A 971 11.56 18.79 -2.70
CA LEU A 971 10.34 19.13 -1.97
C LEU A 971 10.64 20.14 -0.85
N LEU A 972 9.83 21.20 -0.78
CA LEU A 972 9.97 22.24 0.25
C LEU A 972 9.66 21.67 1.65
N GLU A 973 8.79 20.68 1.76
CA GLU A 973 8.50 19.98 3.02
C GLU A 973 9.67 19.09 3.49
N GLY A 974 10.54 18.64 2.58
CA GLY A 974 11.63 17.70 2.89
C GLY A 974 11.27 16.25 2.60
N GLU A 975 11.62 15.35 3.53
CA GLU A 975 11.31 13.93 3.40
C GLU A 975 9.82 13.67 3.63
N SER A 976 9.12 13.29 2.56
CA SER A 976 7.67 13.13 2.54
C SER A 976 7.22 11.70 2.80
N PHE A 977 6.10 11.54 3.50
CA PHE A 977 5.49 10.24 3.77
C PHE A 977 4.54 9.79 2.65
N GLY A 978 4.20 10.67 1.70
CA GLY A 978 3.45 10.32 0.48
C GLY A 978 4.20 10.77 -0.77
N VAL A 979 4.77 9.84 -1.51
CA VAL A 979 5.62 10.11 -2.68
C VAL A 979 4.98 9.50 -3.94
N GLY A 980 4.37 10.33 -4.77
CA GLY A 980 3.79 9.94 -6.06
C GLY A 980 4.64 10.41 -7.25
N THR A 981 4.16 10.15 -8.47
CA THR A 981 4.85 10.60 -9.70
C THR A 981 5.05 12.12 -9.75
N PHE A 982 4.11 12.88 -9.21
CA PHE A 982 4.13 14.35 -9.21
C PHE A 982 5.08 14.94 -8.16
N SER A 983 5.52 14.17 -7.16
CA SER A 983 6.45 14.63 -6.11
C SER A 983 7.83 15.01 -6.64
N PHE A 984 8.13 14.68 -7.91
CA PHE A 984 9.40 14.96 -8.58
C PHE A 984 9.31 16.14 -9.56
N ASN A 985 8.11 16.67 -9.81
CA ASN A 985 7.90 17.70 -10.81
C ASN A 985 8.01 19.08 -10.18
N ARG A 986 8.60 20.04 -10.90
CA ARG A 986 8.65 21.47 -10.48
C ARG A 986 7.73 22.38 -11.30
N ARG A 987 7.05 21.79 -12.28
CA ARG A 987 6.09 22.42 -13.19
C ARG A 987 4.84 21.57 -13.30
N GLN A 988 3.79 22.16 -13.87
CA GLN A 988 2.52 21.46 -14.09
C GLN A 988 2.75 20.16 -14.89
N THR A 989 2.11 19.09 -14.42
CA THR A 989 2.20 17.76 -15.04
C THR A 989 1.35 17.70 -16.33
N LEU A 990 1.54 16.64 -17.13
CA LEU A 990 0.66 16.37 -18.28
C LEU A 990 -0.82 16.25 -17.88
N MET A 991 -1.12 15.79 -16.66
CA MET A 991 -2.49 15.70 -16.12
C MET A 991 -3.01 17.04 -15.56
N HIS A 992 -2.38 18.16 -15.89
CA HIS A 992 -2.69 19.49 -15.35
C HIS A 992 -2.63 19.63 -13.82
N ARG A 993 -2.08 18.63 -13.10
CA ARG A 993 -1.84 18.74 -11.65
C ARG A 993 -0.70 19.72 -11.39
N LEU A 994 -0.92 20.64 -10.46
CA LEU A 994 0.09 21.58 -10.01
C LEU A 994 1.23 20.81 -9.31
N PRO A 995 2.49 21.25 -9.48
CA PRO A 995 3.60 20.66 -8.75
C PRO A 995 3.47 21.00 -7.26
N PRO A 996 4.03 20.17 -6.36
CA PRO A 996 4.18 20.56 -4.96
C PRO A 996 5.13 21.75 -4.82
N ASP A 997 5.13 22.37 -3.64
CA ASP A 997 6.09 23.41 -3.31
C ASP A 997 7.51 22.84 -3.33
N ASN A 998 8.44 23.54 -3.99
CA ASN A 998 9.80 23.07 -4.26
C ASN A 998 10.87 24.13 -3.95
N THR A 999 12.12 23.68 -3.88
CA THR A 999 13.33 24.51 -3.69
C THR A 999 14.48 24.02 -4.58
N SER A 1000 15.47 24.87 -4.86
CA SER A 1000 16.68 24.46 -5.57
C SER A 1000 17.67 23.66 -4.71
N ALA A 1001 17.46 23.62 -3.39
CA ALA A 1001 18.30 22.86 -2.46
C ALA A 1001 17.99 21.36 -2.51
N PHE A 1002 18.92 20.54 -2.04
CA PHE A 1002 18.77 19.09 -1.95
C PHE A 1002 18.32 18.66 -0.55
N CYS A 1003 17.30 17.81 -0.47
CA CYS A 1003 16.87 17.12 0.72
C CYS A 1003 17.44 15.70 0.73
N MET A 1004 18.29 15.42 1.72
CA MET A 1004 18.98 14.15 1.93
C MET A 1004 18.52 13.49 3.22
N LEU A 1005 18.28 12.17 3.17
CA LEU A 1005 17.96 11.38 4.35
C LEU A 1005 19.23 11.19 5.17
N ASP A 1006 19.20 11.63 6.43
CA ASP A 1006 20.31 11.45 7.35
C ASP A 1006 20.46 9.98 7.71
N PHE A 1007 21.70 9.49 7.69
CA PHE A 1007 22.00 8.11 8.04
C PHE A 1007 23.29 7.97 8.83
N GLY A 1008 23.37 6.88 9.59
CA GLY A 1008 24.49 6.58 10.46
C GLY A 1008 24.07 5.94 11.78
N ILE A 1009 25.05 5.77 12.67
CA ILE A 1009 24.90 5.22 14.01
C ILE A 1009 24.81 6.40 14.97
N LYS A 1010 23.62 6.61 15.55
CA LYS A 1010 23.31 7.71 16.48
C LYS A 1010 23.68 7.37 17.92
N GLU A 1011 23.60 6.10 18.30
CA GLU A 1011 24.02 5.66 19.63
C GLU A 1011 24.46 4.20 19.58
N LEU A 1012 25.49 3.85 20.37
CA LEU A 1012 25.98 2.49 20.42
C LEU A 1012 26.47 2.10 21.82
N LYS A 1013 25.70 1.22 22.48
CA LYS A 1013 25.84 0.83 23.88
C LYS A 1013 26.03 -0.67 24.00
N PHE A 1014 27.06 -1.11 24.73
CA PHE A 1014 27.09 -2.46 25.26
C PHE A 1014 26.33 -2.50 26.58
N VAL A 1015 25.35 -3.39 26.67
CA VAL A 1015 24.41 -3.47 27.79
C VAL A 1015 24.36 -4.86 28.40
N LYS A 1016 23.96 -4.90 29.67
CA LYS A 1016 23.74 -6.13 30.44
C LYS A 1016 22.34 -6.71 30.24
#